data_AF-A0A151QDE8-F1
#
_entry.id   AF-A0A151QDE8-F1
#
_cell.length_a   1.000
_cell.length_b   1.000
_cell.length_c   1.000
_cell.angle_alpha   90.00
_cell.angle_beta   90.00
_cell.angle_gamma   90.00
#
_symmetry.space_group_name_H-M   'P 1'
#
loop_
_entity.id
_entity.type
_entity.pdbx_description
1 polymer ?
#
loop_
_entity_poly.entity_id
_entity_poly.type
_entity_poly.pdbx_seq_one_letter_code
_entity_poly.pdbx_strand_id
1 'polypeptide(L)'
;MRKRTDAATGTYAVKGSVAQLKRIAMGVAVCLATPFILVSCGGGGGGGSSSEPNFNVEPLGTQSLSIPEVNDIVARAVQASISRGVQSTIAITDRVGNVLAVYRMTNSSPSVIITSGLSGANGRGLDGFTPVPSELAAIAKAITGAYLSSTGNAFSTRTASQIVQEFFQPGETGQPSGPLYGVQFSQLPCSDLNVWLSQNATIGPKRSPLGLSADPGGFPIYQEGRVVGGIGVIASTDAGTQGVYGLDRDILTNEVDLEEEIAFAALPEAFRAPAQIRANRITANGQTFQFSNTTPAMAGAAALAGNGNFVAVTGYKEVADVIAGTSYGTSQSGYVATTAPAFNGLNTFTLITNPADNTSVRFPPTAGANLTQAEVQNILVEGMKIANRARAQIRNPLGSPAEVTVSVVDLDGDILGLVRSSDAPIFGTDVSVQKARSALSFSSAEALTDFTAIDAGNHAAFANAMDTFFTGQASSLNGSKAFSARAIGNVHRPYFPDGEVGTPTGPLSSPISQWSPFNVGFQLNIVTNKVLGTLTATTRAANQFSPPAALTCVDEANIPAGRQSRFANGMQIFPGGFPIYKGDTLVGAIGVSGDGVDQDDMIGYLGVINGAAAVGSTMRPFPSTLLTANELSNSGEFLKYVQCPQTPFNNSSEQNVCPAP
;
A
#
# COMPACT_ATOMS: atom_id res chain seq x y z
N MET A 1 -51.67 -15.51 33.37
CA MET A 1 -51.77 -15.47 34.86
C MET A 1 -50.56 -16.18 35.44
N ARG A 2 -49.94 -15.65 36.53
CA ARG A 2 -48.82 -16.27 37.32
C ARG A 2 -47.50 -16.45 36.49
N LYS A 3 -46.28 -16.10 36.94
CA LYS A 3 -45.46 -16.53 38.11
C LYS A 3 -45.26 -18.05 38.14
N ARG A 4 -44.07 -18.63 38.37
CA ARG A 4 -42.80 -18.20 39.05
C ARG A 4 -41.64 -19.11 38.52
N THR A 5 -40.31 -18.98 38.75
CA THR A 5 -39.42 -18.16 39.62
C THR A 5 -37.99 -18.11 39.03
N ASP A 6 -37.19 -17.10 39.35
CA ASP A 6 -35.72 -17.04 39.21
C ASP A 6 -34.97 -17.82 40.31
N ALA A 7 -33.65 -18.04 40.15
CA ALA A 7 -32.68 -18.05 41.25
C ALA A 7 -31.22 -17.97 40.75
N ALA A 8 -30.36 -17.25 41.47
CA ALA A 8 -28.91 -17.18 41.26
C ALA A 8 -28.17 -16.83 42.58
N THR A 9 -26.83 -16.86 42.56
CA THR A 9 -25.88 -16.41 43.61
C THR A 9 -25.73 -17.29 44.87
N GLY A 10 -24.53 -17.29 45.48
CA GLY A 10 -24.27 -17.90 46.79
C GLY A 10 -22.86 -18.50 47.02
N THR A 11 -21.82 -17.67 47.22
CA THR A 11 -20.49 -18.10 47.70
C THR A 11 -20.31 -17.85 49.20
N TYR A 12 -19.45 -18.62 49.91
CA TYR A 12 -18.40 -18.15 50.86
C TYR A 12 -17.79 -19.25 51.79
N ALA A 13 -16.52 -19.01 52.19
CA ALA A 13 -15.86 -19.36 53.48
C ALA A 13 -15.25 -20.76 53.79
N VAL A 14 -13.96 -20.92 53.44
CA VAL A 14 -12.79 -21.21 54.32
C VAL A 14 -12.89 -22.22 55.50
N LYS A 15 -12.07 -23.30 55.46
CA LYS A 15 -11.02 -23.64 56.46
C LYS A 15 -10.11 -24.79 55.99
N GLY A 16 -8.83 -24.77 56.40
CA GLY A 16 -7.78 -25.66 55.85
C GLY A 16 -7.28 -26.77 56.79
N SER A 17 -6.23 -27.50 56.36
CA SER A 17 -5.31 -28.27 57.23
C SER A 17 -4.01 -28.62 56.46
N VAL A 18 -3.02 -29.21 57.14
CA VAL A 18 -1.62 -29.37 56.67
C VAL A 18 -1.10 -30.79 56.93
N ALA A 19 -0.40 -31.38 55.96
CA ALA A 19 0.51 -32.51 56.19
C ALA A 19 1.63 -32.57 55.12
N GLN A 20 2.84 -32.99 55.50
CA GLN A 20 3.97 -33.28 54.61
C GLN A 20 4.21 -34.80 54.52
N LEU A 21 4.93 -35.25 53.49
CA LEU A 21 5.76 -36.45 53.59
C LEU A 21 7.12 -36.26 52.87
N LYS A 22 8.17 -36.78 53.51
CA LYS A 22 9.61 -36.81 53.17
C LYS A 22 10.01 -38.29 53.11
N ARG A 23 11.14 -38.79 52.57
CA ARG A 23 12.33 -38.37 51.78
C ARG A 23 12.91 -39.72 51.22
N ILE A 24 13.94 -39.80 50.36
CA ILE A 24 15.40 -39.94 50.63
C ILE A 24 15.98 -40.37 49.25
N ALA A 25 16.89 -39.62 48.58
CA ALA A 25 18.37 -39.78 48.52
C ALA A 25 18.89 -41.12 47.88
N MET A 26 20.09 -41.23 47.29
CA MET A 26 21.33 -40.45 47.49
C MET A 26 22.41 -40.65 46.38
N GLY A 27 23.25 -39.62 46.13
CA GLY A 27 24.62 -39.75 45.58
C GLY A 27 24.79 -39.79 44.04
N VAL A 28 25.93 -39.41 43.43
CA VAL A 28 27.21 -38.80 43.90
C VAL A 28 27.72 -37.84 42.80
N ALA A 29 28.53 -36.83 43.14
CA ALA A 29 29.08 -35.84 42.21
C ALA A 29 30.62 -35.88 42.11
N VAL A 30 31.18 -35.46 40.96
CA VAL A 30 32.60 -35.10 40.76
C VAL A 30 32.66 -33.85 39.88
N CYS A 31 33.53 -32.90 40.22
CA CYS A 31 33.72 -31.64 39.49
C CYS A 31 34.91 -31.69 38.53
N LEU A 32 34.91 -30.85 37.50
CA LEU A 32 36.10 -30.22 36.91
C LEU A 32 35.71 -28.92 36.18
N ALA A 33 36.67 -28.04 35.92
CA ALA A 33 36.44 -26.67 35.45
C ALA A 33 37.44 -26.25 34.35
N THR A 34 37.41 -24.97 33.96
CA THR A 34 38.22 -24.31 32.89
C THR A 34 37.68 -24.56 31.45
N PRO A 35 38.10 -23.80 30.43
CA PRO A 35 37.43 -22.52 30.15
C PRO A 35 36.91 -22.39 28.69
N PHE A 36 36.00 -21.43 28.46
CA PHE A 36 35.59 -21.06 27.11
C PHE A 36 36.76 -20.43 26.34
N ILE A 37 37.23 -21.12 25.30
CA ILE A 37 38.14 -20.58 24.28
C ILE A 37 37.32 -20.30 23.02
N LEU A 38 37.41 -19.07 22.52
CA LEU A 38 36.84 -18.71 21.21
C LEU A 38 37.62 -19.42 20.10
N VAL A 39 36.96 -20.33 19.38
CA VAL A 39 37.48 -20.91 18.14
C VAL A 39 36.56 -20.50 16.99
N SER A 40 37.08 -19.64 16.12
CA SER A 40 36.48 -19.39 14.81
C SER A 40 36.58 -20.66 13.97
N CYS A 41 35.44 -21.19 13.52
CA CYS A 41 35.38 -22.20 12.47
C CYS A 41 34.92 -21.56 11.16
N GLY A 42 35.87 -21.01 10.40
CA GLY A 42 35.66 -20.77 8.98
C GLY A 42 35.54 -22.11 8.25
N GLY A 43 34.35 -22.43 7.73
CA GLY A 43 34.06 -23.66 7.01
C GLY A 43 33.50 -23.37 5.62
N GLY A 44 34.38 -23.17 4.64
CA GLY A 44 33.98 -23.00 3.23
C GLY A 44 33.95 -24.33 2.48
N GLY A 45 32.90 -24.58 1.69
CA GLY A 45 32.82 -25.72 0.77
C GLY A 45 31.38 -26.12 0.47
N GLY A 46 31.02 -26.16 -0.81
CA GLY A 46 29.66 -26.55 -1.25
C GLY A 46 28.99 -25.55 -2.19
N GLY A 47 29.66 -25.17 -3.28
CA GLY A 47 29.09 -24.31 -4.33
C GLY A 47 28.03 -25.01 -5.16
N GLY A 48 26.88 -25.32 -4.56
CA GLY A 48 25.70 -25.82 -5.26
C GLY A 48 24.93 -24.68 -5.92
N SER A 49 25.36 -24.25 -7.11
CA SER A 49 24.56 -23.36 -7.93
C SER A 49 23.35 -24.13 -8.48
N SER A 50 22.24 -24.12 -7.74
CA SER A 50 20.92 -24.40 -8.30
C SER A 50 20.63 -23.29 -9.31
N SER A 51 20.96 -23.56 -10.58
CA SER A 51 20.55 -22.74 -11.71
C SER A 51 19.06 -22.95 -11.96
N GLU A 52 18.26 -22.45 -11.02
CA GLU A 52 16.84 -22.16 -11.24
C GLU A 52 16.77 -21.39 -12.56
N PRO A 53 15.97 -21.83 -13.54
CA PRO A 53 15.91 -21.16 -14.82
C PRO A 53 15.36 -19.76 -14.60
N ASN A 54 16.17 -18.74 -14.88
CA ASN A 54 15.69 -17.38 -15.04
C ASN A 54 14.55 -17.43 -16.06
N PHE A 55 13.33 -17.11 -15.61
CA PHE A 55 12.23 -16.93 -16.54
C PHE A 55 12.55 -15.68 -17.37
N ASN A 56 12.49 -15.81 -18.70
CA ASN A 56 12.75 -14.67 -19.57
C ASN A 56 11.68 -13.59 -19.32
N VAL A 57 12.13 -12.34 -19.27
CA VAL A 57 11.30 -11.15 -19.17
C VAL A 57 11.52 -10.36 -20.46
N GLU A 58 10.52 -10.33 -21.31
CA GLU A 58 10.60 -9.69 -22.63
C GLU A 58 10.74 -8.14 -22.54
N PRO A 59 11.08 -7.43 -23.63
CA PRO A 59 11.19 -5.97 -23.63
C PRO A 59 9.89 -5.24 -23.27
N LEU A 60 10.01 -4.08 -22.60
CA LEU A 60 8.86 -3.21 -22.32
C LEU A 60 8.14 -2.75 -23.59
N GLY A 61 6.84 -2.50 -23.48
CA GLY A 61 5.99 -2.03 -24.57
C GLY A 61 5.57 -3.10 -25.60
N THR A 62 5.88 -4.38 -25.37
CA THR A 62 5.56 -5.46 -26.32
C THR A 62 4.32 -6.29 -25.95
N GLN A 63 4.05 -6.54 -24.66
CA GLN A 63 2.87 -7.30 -24.19
C GLN A 63 1.65 -6.40 -23.95
N SER A 64 0.45 -6.89 -24.30
CA SER A 64 -0.82 -6.51 -23.69
C SER A 64 -1.92 -7.55 -23.99
N LEU A 65 -2.96 -7.58 -23.15
CA LEU A 65 -4.07 -8.52 -23.29
C LEU A 65 -4.97 -8.18 -24.49
N SER A 66 -5.12 -9.10 -25.42
CA SER A 66 -6.03 -8.95 -26.56
C SER A 66 -7.49 -9.30 -26.20
N ILE A 67 -8.44 -8.85 -27.04
CA ILE A 67 -9.87 -9.13 -26.85
C ILE A 67 -10.19 -10.64 -26.72
N PRO A 68 -9.61 -11.56 -27.54
CA PRO A 68 -9.77 -12.99 -27.34
C PRO A 68 -9.28 -13.51 -25.99
N GLU A 69 -8.15 -13.02 -25.49
CA GLU A 69 -7.55 -13.48 -24.23
C GLU A 69 -8.35 -12.99 -23.02
N VAL A 70 -8.83 -11.74 -23.04
CA VAL A 70 -9.74 -11.22 -22.01
C VAL A 70 -11.07 -12.00 -22.01
N ASN A 71 -11.61 -12.36 -23.18
CA ASN A 71 -12.80 -13.22 -23.28
C ASN A 71 -12.54 -14.63 -22.72
N ASP A 72 -11.39 -15.24 -23.01
CA ASP A 72 -11.04 -16.58 -22.51
C ASP A 72 -10.90 -16.60 -20.98
N ILE A 73 -10.23 -15.61 -20.39
CA ILE A 73 -10.10 -15.50 -18.92
C ILE A 73 -11.48 -15.34 -18.26
N VAL A 74 -12.35 -14.48 -18.80
CA VAL A 74 -13.73 -14.31 -18.27
C VAL A 74 -14.54 -15.59 -18.45
N ALA A 75 -14.42 -16.29 -19.59
CA ALA A 75 -15.09 -17.55 -19.85
C ALA A 75 -14.65 -18.68 -18.89
N ARG A 76 -13.38 -18.70 -18.49
CA ARG A 76 -12.86 -19.63 -17.48
C ARG A 76 -13.30 -19.27 -16.07
N ALA A 77 -13.36 -17.98 -15.73
CA ALA A 77 -13.93 -17.52 -14.46
C ALA A 77 -15.41 -17.95 -14.33
N VAL A 78 -16.23 -17.70 -15.35
CA VAL A 78 -17.64 -18.14 -15.39
C VAL A 78 -17.76 -19.67 -15.22
N GLN A 79 -16.93 -20.46 -15.90
CA GLN A 79 -16.92 -21.92 -15.71
C GLN A 79 -16.49 -22.32 -14.29
N ALA A 80 -15.50 -21.63 -13.72
CA ALA A 80 -15.01 -21.88 -12.37
C ALA A 80 -16.07 -21.56 -11.29
N SER A 81 -16.89 -20.53 -11.50
CA SER A 81 -18.05 -20.22 -10.65
C SER A 81 -19.16 -21.26 -10.78
N ILE A 82 -19.53 -21.65 -12.02
CA ILE A 82 -20.52 -22.69 -12.30
C ILE A 82 -20.14 -24.01 -11.61
N SER A 83 -18.87 -24.43 -11.74
CA SER A 83 -18.36 -25.66 -11.10
C SER A 83 -18.32 -25.60 -9.57
N ARG A 84 -18.52 -24.43 -8.96
CA ARG A 84 -18.61 -24.20 -7.50
C ARG A 84 -20.01 -23.88 -7.00
N GLY A 85 -21.01 -23.83 -7.88
CA GLY A 85 -22.40 -23.53 -7.52
C GLY A 85 -22.67 -22.08 -7.12
N VAL A 86 -21.77 -21.14 -7.45
CA VAL A 86 -21.89 -19.71 -7.17
C VAL A 86 -22.02 -18.89 -8.45
N GLN A 87 -22.46 -17.64 -8.33
CA GLN A 87 -22.52 -16.68 -9.43
C GLN A 87 -21.63 -15.47 -9.09
N SER A 88 -20.92 -14.97 -10.09
CA SER A 88 -19.85 -13.99 -9.88
C SER A 88 -19.97 -12.74 -10.73
N THR A 89 -19.43 -11.65 -10.20
CA THR A 89 -19.05 -10.45 -10.94
C THR A 89 -17.52 -10.46 -11.11
N ILE A 90 -17.06 -10.40 -12.36
CA ILE A 90 -15.67 -10.61 -12.75
C ILE A 90 -15.18 -9.36 -13.45
N ALA A 91 -14.03 -8.81 -13.02
CA ALA A 91 -13.38 -7.67 -13.66
C ALA A 91 -11.96 -8.02 -14.13
N ILE A 92 -11.58 -7.48 -15.28
CA ILE A 92 -10.23 -7.60 -15.86
C ILE A 92 -9.69 -6.19 -16.14
N THR A 93 -8.47 -5.91 -15.71
CA THR A 93 -7.74 -4.65 -15.97
C THR A 93 -6.42 -4.89 -16.70
N ASP A 94 -5.90 -3.87 -17.39
CA ASP A 94 -4.49 -3.85 -17.82
C ASP A 94 -3.55 -3.29 -16.73
N ARG A 95 -2.24 -3.33 -17.00
CA ARG A 95 -1.16 -2.91 -16.09
C ARG A 95 -1.29 -1.47 -15.61
N VAL A 96 -1.98 -0.59 -16.34
CA VAL A 96 -2.19 0.81 -15.95
C VAL A 96 -3.64 1.09 -15.50
N GLY A 97 -4.42 0.02 -15.31
CA GLY A 97 -5.73 0.01 -14.67
C GLY A 97 -6.91 0.28 -15.61
N ASN A 98 -6.72 0.23 -16.94
CA ASN A 98 -7.85 0.33 -17.87
C ASN A 98 -8.74 -0.91 -17.72
N VAL A 99 -10.05 -0.72 -17.55
CA VAL A 99 -10.99 -1.83 -17.28
C VAL A 99 -11.41 -2.50 -18.60
N LEU A 100 -10.74 -3.60 -18.92
CA LEU A 100 -10.86 -4.31 -20.20
C LEU A 100 -12.19 -5.02 -20.34
N ALA A 101 -12.63 -5.68 -19.27
CA ALA A 101 -13.93 -6.32 -19.17
C ALA A 101 -14.49 -6.21 -17.75
N VAL A 102 -15.81 -6.10 -17.64
CA VAL A 102 -16.56 -6.43 -16.43
C VAL A 102 -17.74 -7.28 -16.87
N TYR A 103 -17.89 -8.45 -16.28
CA TYR A 103 -18.95 -9.41 -16.60
C TYR A 103 -19.70 -9.79 -15.34
N ARG A 104 -21.03 -9.68 -15.38
CA ARG A 104 -21.92 -10.05 -14.27
C ARG A 104 -22.69 -11.30 -14.68
N MET A 105 -22.52 -12.40 -13.93
CA MET A 105 -23.28 -13.62 -14.16
C MET A 105 -24.78 -13.40 -13.90
N THR A 106 -25.62 -14.15 -14.61
CA THR A 106 -27.06 -14.21 -14.35
C THR A 106 -27.26 -14.66 -12.90
N ASN A 107 -28.04 -13.88 -12.13
CA ASN A 107 -28.27 -14.07 -10.69
C ASN A 107 -27.06 -13.83 -9.75
N SER A 108 -25.94 -13.25 -10.18
CA SER A 108 -24.98 -12.73 -9.18
C SER A 108 -25.53 -11.49 -8.49
N SER A 109 -25.11 -11.28 -7.24
CA SER A 109 -25.52 -10.13 -6.43
C SER A 109 -25.00 -8.82 -7.04
N PRO A 110 -25.85 -7.79 -7.19
CA PRO A 110 -25.40 -6.48 -7.68
C PRO A 110 -24.60 -5.70 -6.63
N SER A 111 -24.55 -6.17 -5.37
CA SER A 111 -23.98 -5.42 -4.25
C SER A 111 -23.15 -6.27 -3.30
N VAL A 112 -22.15 -5.64 -2.68
CA VAL A 112 -21.37 -6.17 -1.57
C VAL A 112 -21.52 -5.33 -0.31
N ILE A 113 -21.20 -5.95 0.83
CA ILE A 113 -20.91 -5.28 2.11
C ILE A 113 -19.39 -5.27 2.35
N ILE A 114 -18.83 -4.12 2.69
CA ILE A 114 -17.45 -4.03 3.20
C ILE A 114 -17.45 -4.46 4.67
N THR A 115 -16.66 -5.45 5.08
CA THR A 115 -16.50 -5.76 6.52
C THR A 115 -15.29 -6.63 6.86
N SER A 116 -14.72 -6.44 8.05
CA SER A 116 -13.71 -7.34 8.63
C SER A 116 -14.29 -8.50 9.44
N GLY A 117 -15.62 -8.58 9.59
CA GLY A 117 -16.29 -9.52 10.51
C GLY A 117 -16.11 -9.18 11.99
N LEU A 118 -15.40 -8.10 12.35
CA LEU A 118 -15.25 -7.63 13.73
C LEU A 118 -16.52 -6.88 14.19
N SER A 119 -17.23 -7.44 15.16
CA SER A 119 -18.45 -6.85 15.72
C SER A 119 -18.25 -5.48 16.39
N GLY A 120 -17.04 -5.18 16.86
CA GLY A 120 -16.69 -3.85 17.41
C GLY A 120 -16.35 -2.79 16.35
N ALA A 121 -15.90 -3.22 15.16
CA ALA A 121 -15.59 -2.34 14.03
C ALA A 121 -16.82 -2.06 13.14
N ASN A 122 -17.81 -2.95 13.13
CA ASN A 122 -19.03 -2.79 12.33
C ASN A 122 -19.73 -1.44 12.62
N GLY A 123 -20.01 -0.66 11.57
CA GLY A 123 -20.51 0.71 11.65
C GLY A 123 -19.44 1.78 11.90
N ARG A 124 -18.15 1.47 11.67
CA ARG A 124 -17.00 2.39 11.82
C ARG A 124 -16.18 2.44 10.53
N GLY A 125 -15.72 3.62 10.13
CA GLY A 125 -14.96 3.80 8.90
C GLY A 125 -15.76 3.33 7.68
N LEU A 126 -15.25 2.33 6.98
CA LEU A 126 -15.94 1.59 5.90
C LEU A 126 -16.48 0.22 6.36
N ASP A 127 -16.20 -0.22 7.58
CA ASP A 127 -16.60 -1.54 8.07
C ASP A 127 -18.11 -1.58 8.37
N GLY A 128 -18.82 -2.52 7.75
CA GLY A 128 -20.28 -2.57 7.68
C GLY A 128 -20.90 -1.67 6.61
N PHE A 129 -20.11 -0.99 5.76
CA PHE A 129 -20.67 -0.13 4.71
C PHE A 129 -21.30 -0.95 3.56
N THR A 130 -22.55 -0.66 3.26
CA THR A 130 -23.38 -1.36 2.26
C THR A 130 -24.54 -0.45 1.79
N PRO A 131 -25.02 -0.55 0.54
CA PRO A 131 -24.52 -1.39 -0.56
C PRO A 131 -23.40 -0.70 -1.36
N VAL A 132 -22.35 -1.47 -1.68
CA VAL A 132 -21.35 -1.08 -2.69
C VAL A 132 -21.59 -1.90 -3.97
N PRO A 133 -21.61 -1.32 -5.18
CA PRO A 133 -21.80 -2.09 -6.40
C PRO A 133 -20.70 -3.15 -6.60
N SER A 134 -21.10 -4.39 -6.91
CA SER A 134 -20.18 -5.54 -6.97
C SER A 134 -19.05 -5.37 -8.01
N GLU A 135 -19.30 -4.57 -9.04
CA GLU A 135 -18.32 -4.26 -10.10
C GLU A 135 -17.18 -3.39 -9.58
N LEU A 136 -17.46 -2.47 -8.65
CA LEU A 136 -16.44 -1.59 -8.08
C LEU A 136 -15.49 -2.37 -7.16
N ALA A 137 -16.04 -3.35 -6.42
CA ALA A 137 -15.26 -4.28 -5.61
C ALA A 137 -14.41 -5.23 -6.47
N ALA A 138 -14.97 -5.81 -7.54
CA ALA A 138 -14.22 -6.64 -8.49
C ALA A 138 -13.10 -5.84 -9.20
N ILE A 139 -13.36 -4.59 -9.62
CA ILE A 139 -12.33 -3.71 -10.21
C ILE A 139 -11.22 -3.42 -9.18
N ALA A 140 -11.56 -3.15 -7.91
CA ALA A 140 -10.55 -2.90 -6.88
C ALA A 140 -9.62 -4.11 -6.65
N LYS A 141 -10.17 -5.34 -6.66
CA LYS A 141 -9.38 -6.59 -6.63
C LYS A 141 -8.46 -6.73 -7.84
N ALA A 142 -8.98 -6.49 -9.06
CA ALA A 142 -8.20 -6.55 -10.30
C ALA A 142 -7.05 -5.54 -10.32
N ILE A 143 -7.32 -4.28 -9.96
CA ILE A 143 -6.29 -3.23 -9.85
C ILE A 143 -5.24 -3.59 -8.81
N THR A 144 -5.62 -4.18 -7.68
CA THR A 144 -4.67 -4.53 -6.61
C THR A 144 -3.63 -5.55 -7.08
N GLY A 145 -4.07 -6.64 -7.73
CA GLY A 145 -3.14 -7.59 -8.35
C GLY A 145 -2.24 -6.93 -9.40
N ALA A 146 -2.84 -6.14 -10.31
CA ALA A 146 -2.13 -5.45 -11.39
C ALA A 146 -1.09 -4.42 -10.89
N TYR A 147 -1.32 -3.77 -9.74
CA TYR A 147 -0.52 -2.63 -9.27
C TYR A 147 0.51 -2.98 -8.20
N LEU A 148 0.24 -3.94 -7.31
CA LEU A 148 1.21 -4.41 -6.31
C LEU A 148 2.35 -5.23 -6.93
N SER A 149 2.13 -5.79 -8.13
CA SER A 149 3.09 -6.66 -8.82
C SER A 149 4.06 -5.91 -9.74
N SER A 150 5.12 -6.60 -10.17
CA SER A 150 6.21 -6.14 -11.05
C SER A 150 6.86 -7.35 -11.74
N THR A 151 7.97 -7.22 -12.48
CA THR A 151 8.73 -8.39 -12.96
C THR A 151 9.59 -9.04 -11.87
N GLY A 152 9.76 -8.38 -10.71
CA GLY A 152 10.50 -8.91 -9.56
C GLY A 152 9.63 -9.50 -8.45
N ASN A 153 8.34 -9.17 -8.40
CA ASN A 153 7.40 -9.63 -7.38
C ASN A 153 5.98 -9.80 -7.93
N ALA A 154 5.28 -10.85 -7.51
CA ALA A 154 3.88 -11.09 -7.82
C ALA A 154 3.08 -11.22 -6.53
N PHE A 155 2.23 -10.23 -6.26
CA PHE A 155 1.40 -10.10 -5.06
C PHE A 155 -0.08 -10.13 -5.44
N SER A 156 -0.88 -10.85 -4.66
CA SER A 156 -2.34 -10.96 -4.81
C SER A 156 -3.07 -10.09 -3.78
N THR A 157 -4.39 -10.09 -3.79
CA THR A 157 -5.16 -9.49 -2.68
C THR A 157 -5.03 -10.26 -1.36
N ARG A 158 -4.70 -11.57 -1.37
CA ARG A 158 -4.31 -12.28 -0.13
C ARG A 158 -2.96 -11.75 0.40
N THR A 159 -2.01 -11.42 -0.48
CA THR A 159 -0.79 -10.70 -0.07
C THR A 159 -1.13 -9.35 0.53
N ALA A 160 -2.07 -8.61 -0.07
CA ALA A 160 -2.55 -7.34 0.47
C ALA A 160 -3.22 -7.51 1.85
N SER A 161 -4.00 -8.57 2.06
CA SER A 161 -4.64 -8.90 3.35
C SER A 161 -3.63 -8.96 4.50
N GLN A 162 -2.56 -9.74 4.31
CA GLN A 162 -1.52 -9.96 5.32
C GLN A 162 -0.78 -8.66 5.66
N ILE A 163 -0.45 -7.84 4.66
CA ILE A 163 0.44 -6.67 4.86
C ILE A 163 -0.25 -5.43 5.39
N VAL A 164 -1.58 -5.44 5.59
CA VAL A 164 -2.33 -4.29 6.12
C VAL A 164 -2.79 -4.42 7.58
N GLN A 165 -2.62 -5.59 8.19
CA GLN A 165 -3.19 -5.91 9.50
C GLN A 165 -2.37 -5.41 10.70
N GLU A 166 -2.98 -5.47 11.89
CA GLU A 166 -2.44 -5.04 13.18
C GLU A 166 -1.19 -5.82 13.60
N PHE A 167 -1.01 -7.01 13.05
CA PHE A 167 0.21 -7.83 13.11
C PHE A 167 0.53 -8.35 11.70
N PHE A 168 1.81 -8.44 11.35
CA PHE A 168 2.23 -8.88 10.00
C PHE A 168 1.91 -10.36 9.71
N GLN A 169 1.76 -11.20 10.73
CA GLN A 169 1.12 -12.51 10.59
C GLN A 169 -0.25 -12.47 11.30
N PRO A 170 -1.37 -12.40 10.56
CA PRO A 170 -2.71 -12.48 11.15
C PRO A 170 -2.88 -13.79 11.93
N GLY A 171 -3.26 -13.69 13.21
CA GLY A 171 -3.32 -14.82 14.14
C GLY A 171 -2.10 -14.94 15.08
N GLU A 172 -0.95 -14.34 14.76
CA GLU A 172 0.13 -14.13 15.73
C GLU A 172 -0.12 -12.87 16.58
N THR A 173 0.66 -12.69 17.65
CA THR A 173 0.61 -11.50 18.53
C THR A 173 2.03 -11.14 18.98
N GLY A 174 2.28 -9.88 19.35
CA GLY A 174 3.61 -9.43 19.76
C GLY A 174 4.61 -9.28 18.60
N GLN A 175 4.12 -9.25 17.35
CA GLN A 175 4.87 -8.88 16.15
C GLN A 175 4.46 -7.47 15.71
N PRO A 176 5.30 -6.71 14.98
CA PRO A 176 4.90 -5.44 14.39
C PRO A 176 3.72 -5.59 13.42
N SER A 177 2.98 -4.51 13.20
CA SER A 177 1.92 -4.42 12.18
C SER A 177 2.45 -4.74 10.78
N GLY A 178 1.55 -5.11 9.87
CA GLY A 178 1.87 -5.36 8.46
C GLY A 178 2.67 -4.21 7.83
N PRO A 179 3.68 -4.50 6.98
CA PRO A 179 4.64 -3.50 6.52
C PRO A 179 4.01 -2.37 5.71
N LEU A 180 2.86 -2.60 5.07
CA LEU A 180 2.09 -1.61 4.32
C LEU A 180 0.71 -1.35 4.94
N TYR A 181 0.59 -1.43 6.28
CA TYR A 181 -0.56 -1.00 7.07
C TYR A 181 -1.16 0.32 6.56
N GLY A 182 -2.43 0.27 6.14
CA GLY A 182 -3.15 1.41 5.55
C GLY A 182 -2.93 1.67 4.05
N VAL A 183 -2.23 0.80 3.29
CA VAL A 183 -2.06 0.99 1.82
C VAL A 183 -3.37 0.89 1.02
N GLN A 184 -4.43 0.34 1.61
CA GLN A 184 -5.77 0.35 1.02
C GLN A 184 -6.22 1.78 0.68
N PHE A 185 -5.85 2.77 1.49
CA PHE A 185 -6.23 4.17 1.31
C PHE A 185 -5.29 4.93 0.36
N SER A 186 -4.83 4.23 -0.68
CA SER A 186 -4.05 4.75 -1.82
C SER A 186 -4.73 4.39 -3.13
N GLN A 187 -4.25 4.93 -4.26
CA GLN A 187 -4.86 4.73 -5.58
C GLN A 187 -6.33 5.21 -5.61
N LEU A 188 -6.62 6.25 -4.82
CA LEU A 188 -7.98 6.66 -4.46
C LEU A 188 -8.75 7.23 -5.66
N PRO A 189 -10.09 7.05 -5.69
CA PRO A 189 -10.94 7.47 -6.80
C PRO A 189 -11.08 9.00 -6.94
N CYS A 190 -10.70 9.74 -5.91
CA CYS A 190 -10.73 11.20 -5.82
C CYS A 190 -9.35 11.86 -6.03
N SER A 191 -8.28 11.07 -6.21
CA SER A 191 -6.89 11.57 -6.23
C SER A 191 -6.66 12.62 -7.33
N ASP A 192 -5.82 13.61 -7.05
CA ASP A 192 -5.30 14.56 -8.02
C ASP A 192 -4.20 13.95 -8.92
N LEU A 193 -3.62 12.81 -8.53
CA LEU A 193 -2.68 12.05 -9.36
C LEU A 193 -3.39 11.03 -10.26
N ASN A 194 -4.40 10.30 -9.78
CA ASN A 194 -4.99 9.20 -10.56
C ASN A 194 -5.92 9.68 -11.69
N VAL A 195 -5.83 9.04 -12.85
CA VAL A 195 -6.55 9.40 -14.08
C VAL A 195 -7.91 8.71 -14.13
N TRP A 196 -8.94 9.45 -14.52
CA TRP A 196 -10.29 8.94 -14.77
C TRP A 196 -10.47 8.61 -16.25
N LEU A 197 -11.44 7.74 -16.56
CA LEU A 197 -11.77 7.42 -17.95
C LEU A 197 -12.19 8.66 -18.76
N SER A 198 -12.96 9.58 -18.13
CA SER A 198 -13.52 10.77 -18.78
C SER A 198 -12.51 11.87 -19.16
N GLN A 199 -11.21 11.68 -18.92
CA GLN A 199 -10.15 12.58 -19.42
C GLN A 199 -9.27 11.90 -20.48
N ASN A 200 -9.10 10.58 -20.38
CA ASN A 200 -8.36 9.80 -21.37
C ASN A 200 -8.76 8.32 -21.28
N ALA A 201 -8.92 7.64 -22.41
CA ALA A 201 -9.33 6.23 -22.43
C ALA A 201 -8.23 5.24 -21.97
N THR A 202 -6.94 5.57 -22.14
CA THR A 202 -5.81 4.61 -22.05
C THR A 202 -4.71 5.02 -21.07
N ILE A 203 -4.43 6.32 -20.91
CA ILE A 203 -3.37 6.84 -20.02
C ILE A 203 -3.70 6.56 -18.55
N GLY A 204 -2.78 5.90 -17.84
CA GLY A 204 -2.84 5.67 -16.40
C GLY A 204 -1.93 6.60 -15.56
N PRO A 205 -1.78 6.30 -14.25
CA PRO A 205 -2.48 5.24 -13.53
C PRO A 205 -3.98 5.52 -13.45
N LYS A 206 -4.82 4.53 -13.74
CA LYS A 206 -6.26 4.63 -13.46
C LYS A 206 -6.51 4.49 -11.96
N ARG A 207 -7.50 5.24 -11.49
CA ARG A 207 -7.95 5.21 -10.09
C ARG A 207 -8.66 3.90 -9.74
N SER A 208 -8.52 3.43 -8.51
CA SER A 208 -9.30 2.31 -7.97
C SER A 208 -10.58 2.78 -7.30
N PRO A 209 -11.73 2.08 -7.44
CA PRO A 209 -12.99 2.49 -6.83
C PRO A 209 -13.00 2.52 -5.29
N LEU A 210 -12.25 1.61 -4.65
CA LEU A 210 -12.21 1.42 -3.20
C LEU A 210 -10.77 1.53 -2.64
N GLY A 211 -9.86 2.11 -3.43
CA GLY A 211 -8.42 1.99 -3.17
C GLY A 211 -7.91 0.56 -3.39
N LEU A 212 -6.87 0.13 -2.67
CA LEU A 212 -6.39 -1.26 -2.77
C LEU A 212 -7.21 -2.22 -1.89
N SER A 213 -7.35 -3.45 -2.35
CA SER A 213 -8.21 -4.48 -1.76
C SER A 213 -7.40 -5.47 -0.90
N ALA A 214 -7.83 -5.64 0.35
CA ALA A 214 -7.35 -6.69 1.25
C ALA A 214 -8.06 -8.04 1.03
N ASP A 215 -8.99 -8.11 0.08
CA ASP A 215 -9.99 -9.15 0.00
C ASP A 215 -9.62 -10.23 -1.04
N PRO A 216 -9.44 -11.52 -0.67
CA PRO A 216 -9.05 -12.61 -1.57
C PRO A 216 -9.85 -12.68 -2.88
N GLY A 217 -9.27 -13.21 -3.96
CA GLY A 217 -9.91 -13.21 -5.30
C GLY A 217 -9.41 -12.13 -6.28
N GLY A 218 -8.31 -11.44 -5.98
CA GLY A 218 -7.59 -10.58 -6.92
C GLY A 218 -6.18 -11.08 -7.23
N PHE A 219 -5.87 -11.30 -8.51
CA PHE A 219 -4.55 -11.78 -8.97
C PHE A 219 -3.96 -10.93 -10.10
N PRO A 220 -2.62 -10.78 -10.17
CA PRO A 220 -1.95 -10.25 -11.35
C PRO A 220 -2.06 -11.22 -12.53
N ILE A 221 -2.31 -10.66 -13.71
CA ILE A 221 -2.23 -11.36 -15.00
C ILE A 221 -0.83 -11.08 -15.58
N TYR A 222 -0.13 -12.14 -15.97
CA TYR A 222 1.18 -12.08 -16.59
C TYR A 222 1.15 -12.41 -18.09
N GLN A 223 2.22 -12.06 -18.79
CA GLN A 223 2.58 -12.55 -20.11
C GLN A 223 4.11 -12.43 -20.21
N GLU A 224 4.81 -13.50 -20.61
CA GLU A 224 6.25 -13.45 -20.95
C GLU A 224 7.13 -12.80 -19.85
N GLY A 225 6.85 -13.15 -18.60
CA GLY A 225 7.56 -12.65 -17.41
C GLY A 225 7.12 -11.26 -16.93
N ARG A 226 6.25 -10.54 -17.65
CA ARG A 226 5.71 -9.23 -17.27
C ARG A 226 4.28 -9.29 -16.74
N VAL A 227 3.98 -8.49 -15.72
CA VAL A 227 2.59 -8.19 -15.33
C VAL A 227 1.95 -7.28 -16.39
N VAL A 228 0.89 -7.77 -17.02
CA VAL A 228 0.13 -7.09 -18.08
C VAL A 228 -1.23 -6.58 -17.62
N GLY A 229 -1.70 -7.01 -16.44
CA GLY A 229 -3.02 -6.71 -15.95
C GLY A 229 -3.36 -7.38 -14.63
N GLY A 230 -4.65 -7.46 -14.34
CA GLY A 230 -5.18 -8.14 -13.16
C GLY A 230 -6.59 -8.66 -13.37
N ILE A 231 -6.93 -9.74 -12.65
CA ILE A 231 -8.28 -10.27 -12.51
C ILE A 231 -8.77 -9.99 -11.09
N GLY A 232 -10.04 -9.65 -10.95
CA GLY A 232 -10.74 -9.55 -9.68
C GLY A 232 -12.11 -10.20 -9.76
N VAL A 233 -12.46 -11.00 -8.74
CA VAL A 233 -13.73 -11.72 -8.64
C VAL A 233 -14.46 -11.27 -7.38
N ILE A 234 -15.79 -11.12 -7.51
CA ILE A 234 -16.74 -11.08 -6.41
C ILE A 234 -17.75 -12.22 -6.65
N ALA A 235 -18.10 -12.99 -5.64
CA ALA A 235 -19.05 -14.09 -5.71
C ALA A 235 -20.26 -13.90 -4.79
N SER A 236 -21.29 -14.69 -5.07
CA SER A 236 -22.56 -14.70 -4.36
C SER A 236 -23.26 -16.03 -4.62
N THR A 237 -24.06 -16.51 -3.67
CA THR A 237 -24.90 -17.70 -3.85
C THR A 237 -26.07 -17.44 -4.79
N ASP A 238 -26.56 -16.20 -4.79
CA ASP A 238 -27.77 -15.72 -5.47
C ASP A 238 -27.80 -14.18 -5.46
N ALA A 239 -28.80 -13.59 -6.13
CA ALA A 239 -28.91 -12.14 -6.30
C ALA A 239 -29.44 -11.37 -5.08
N GLY A 240 -29.97 -12.05 -4.05
CA GLY A 240 -30.46 -11.45 -2.80
C GLY A 240 -29.42 -11.47 -1.68
N THR A 241 -28.51 -12.46 -1.69
CA THR A 241 -27.36 -12.53 -0.79
C THR A 241 -26.29 -11.53 -1.24
N GLN A 242 -25.86 -10.60 -0.37
CA GLN A 242 -24.77 -9.69 -0.71
C GLN A 242 -23.43 -10.45 -0.78
N GLY A 243 -22.58 -10.09 -1.75
CA GLY A 243 -21.18 -10.50 -1.72
C GLY A 243 -20.44 -9.81 -0.57
N VAL A 244 -19.24 -10.27 -0.25
CA VAL A 244 -18.39 -9.68 0.78
C VAL A 244 -17.25 -8.89 0.13
N TYR A 245 -16.84 -7.79 0.75
CA TYR A 245 -15.55 -7.15 0.50
C TYR A 245 -14.79 -7.10 1.83
N GLY A 246 -14.05 -8.16 2.12
CA GLY A 246 -13.45 -8.44 3.41
C GLY A 246 -11.93 -8.56 3.37
N LEU A 247 -11.41 -9.52 4.15
CA LEU A 247 -10.00 -9.85 4.23
C LEU A 247 -9.81 -11.21 4.94
N ASP A 248 -8.71 -11.89 4.64
CA ASP A 248 -8.21 -13.03 5.41
C ASP A 248 -7.57 -12.55 6.71
N ARG A 249 -8.12 -12.97 7.86
CA ARG A 249 -7.70 -12.57 9.21
C ARG A 249 -6.97 -13.66 10.01
N ASP A 250 -6.79 -14.86 9.45
CA ASP A 250 -6.14 -15.97 10.15
C ASP A 250 -5.48 -16.91 9.14
N ILE A 251 -4.24 -16.57 8.78
CA ILE A 251 -3.42 -17.32 7.83
C ILE A 251 -3.00 -18.71 8.34
N LEU A 252 -3.29 -19.03 9.60
CA LEU A 252 -3.08 -20.36 10.17
C LEU A 252 -4.24 -21.29 9.80
N THR A 253 -5.40 -20.73 9.47
CA THR A 253 -6.43 -21.45 8.71
C THR A 253 -6.03 -21.48 7.23
N ASN A 254 -5.86 -22.68 6.68
CA ASN A 254 -5.80 -22.87 5.23
C ASN A 254 -7.22 -22.75 4.65
N GLU A 255 -7.83 -21.56 4.79
CA GLU A 255 -9.16 -21.30 4.26
C GLU A 255 -9.17 -21.36 2.73
N VAL A 256 -10.22 -21.99 2.20
CA VAL A 256 -10.51 -22.08 0.77
C VAL A 256 -11.49 -20.97 0.43
N ASP A 257 -10.96 -19.78 0.13
CA ASP A 257 -11.79 -18.72 -0.42
C ASP A 257 -12.23 -19.08 -1.86
N LEU A 258 -13.52 -18.90 -2.13
CA LEU A 258 -14.12 -19.26 -3.42
C LEU A 258 -13.72 -18.28 -4.52
N GLU A 259 -13.50 -17.01 -4.18
CA GLU A 259 -13.21 -15.95 -5.14
C GLU A 259 -11.76 -16.04 -5.61
N GLU A 260 -10.84 -16.35 -4.69
CA GLU A 260 -9.47 -16.81 -4.94
C GLU A 260 -9.44 -18.03 -5.86
N GLU A 261 -10.18 -19.10 -5.53
CA GLU A 261 -10.19 -20.29 -6.36
C GLU A 261 -10.72 -20.03 -7.78
N ILE A 262 -11.76 -19.21 -7.92
CA ILE A 262 -12.33 -18.83 -9.22
C ILE A 262 -11.31 -18.00 -10.01
N ALA A 263 -10.70 -16.99 -9.38
CA ALA A 263 -9.73 -16.11 -10.03
C ALA A 263 -8.44 -16.86 -10.44
N PHE A 264 -7.96 -17.80 -9.62
CA PHE A 264 -6.77 -18.61 -9.95
C PHE A 264 -7.07 -19.68 -11.04
N ALA A 265 -8.25 -20.30 -11.01
CA ALA A 265 -8.69 -21.23 -12.03
C ALA A 265 -8.99 -20.54 -13.38
N ALA A 266 -9.34 -19.25 -13.36
CA ALA A 266 -9.58 -18.45 -14.55
C ALA A 266 -8.33 -18.16 -15.39
N LEU A 267 -7.13 -18.18 -14.78
CA LEU A 267 -5.87 -17.87 -15.48
C LEU A 267 -5.27 -19.12 -16.15
N PRO A 268 -5.10 -19.12 -17.50
CA PRO A 268 -4.21 -20.04 -18.20
C PRO A 268 -2.79 -20.01 -17.64
N GLU A 269 -2.05 -21.13 -17.72
CA GLU A 269 -0.71 -21.22 -17.12
C GLU A 269 0.27 -20.19 -17.68
N ALA A 270 0.17 -19.85 -18.97
CA ALA A 270 0.95 -18.78 -19.60
C ALA A 270 0.68 -17.37 -19.04
N PHE A 271 -0.45 -17.18 -18.36
CA PHE A 271 -0.88 -15.91 -17.75
C PHE A 271 -0.75 -15.88 -16.22
N ARG A 272 -0.29 -16.97 -15.60
CA ARG A 272 -0.02 -17.02 -14.15
C ARG A 272 1.32 -16.40 -13.83
N ALA A 273 1.42 -15.79 -12.66
CA ALA A 273 2.68 -15.26 -12.14
C ALA A 273 3.80 -16.33 -12.13
N PRO A 274 5.03 -16.02 -12.59
CA PRO A 274 6.17 -16.94 -12.49
C PRO A 274 6.41 -17.38 -11.05
N ALA A 275 6.55 -18.70 -10.84
CA ALA A 275 6.56 -19.29 -9.49
C ALA A 275 7.71 -18.79 -8.59
N GLN A 276 8.78 -18.26 -9.18
CA GLN A 276 9.96 -17.71 -8.52
C GLN A 276 9.71 -16.35 -7.86
N ILE A 277 8.72 -15.58 -8.34
CA ILE A 277 8.41 -14.23 -7.85
C ILE A 277 7.06 -14.14 -7.10
N ARG A 278 6.30 -15.23 -7.00
CA ARG A 278 5.09 -15.28 -6.15
C ARG A 278 5.44 -14.94 -4.70
N ALA A 279 4.53 -14.24 -4.02
CA ALA A 279 4.73 -13.71 -2.67
C ALA A 279 5.34 -14.73 -1.67
N ASN A 280 4.95 -16.02 -1.77
CA ASN A 280 5.46 -17.11 -0.93
C ASN A 280 6.91 -17.54 -1.23
N ARG A 281 7.61 -16.86 -2.14
CA ARG A 281 9.07 -16.97 -2.38
C ARG A 281 9.83 -15.69 -2.02
N ILE A 282 9.14 -14.71 -1.43
CA ILE A 282 9.68 -13.41 -1.02
C ILE A 282 9.52 -13.31 0.50
N THR A 283 10.49 -12.68 1.18
CA THR A 283 10.44 -12.50 2.63
C THR A 283 10.62 -11.04 3.04
N ALA A 284 10.04 -10.68 4.19
CA ALA A 284 10.32 -9.47 4.94
C ALA A 284 10.43 -9.83 6.42
N ASN A 285 11.39 -9.23 7.14
CA ASN A 285 11.65 -9.56 8.56
C ASN A 285 11.79 -11.07 8.86
N GLY A 286 12.34 -11.85 7.91
CA GLY A 286 12.47 -13.32 7.99
C GLY A 286 11.18 -14.12 7.72
N GLN A 287 10.03 -13.45 7.55
CA GLN A 287 8.70 -14.02 7.36
C GLN A 287 8.35 -14.07 5.86
N THR A 288 7.62 -15.10 5.39
CA THR A 288 7.12 -15.19 4.00
C THR A 288 5.75 -14.54 3.81
N PHE A 289 5.50 -14.01 2.61
CA PHE A 289 4.18 -13.48 2.25
C PHE A 289 3.24 -14.58 1.69
N GLN A 290 1.93 -14.45 1.91
CA GLN A 290 0.92 -15.30 1.27
C GLN A 290 0.65 -14.86 -0.17
N PHE A 291 0.59 -15.81 -1.11
CA PHE A 291 0.19 -15.54 -2.50
C PHE A 291 -1.20 -16.09 -2.82
N SER A 292 -1.49 -17.32 -2.39
CA SER A 292 -2.78 -17.98 -2.53
C SER A 292 -2.80 -19.18 -1.59
N ASN A 293 -3.91 -19.45 -0.92
CA ASN A 293 -4.08 -20.68 -0.12
C ASN A 293 -4.35 -21.89 -1.03
N THR A 294 -4.88 -21.63 -2.23
CA THR A 294 -5.27 -22.65 -3.20
C THR A 294 -4.52 -22.49 -4.52
N THR A 295 -4.34 -23.59 -5.27
CA THR A 295 -3.75 -23.54 -6.62
C THR A 295 -4.51 -24.44 -7.62
N PRO A 296 -5.82 -24.20 -7.83
CA PRO A 296 -6.64 -25.04 -8.69
C PRO A 296 -6.13 -25.12 -10.13
N ALA A 297 -6.42 -26.25 -10.78
CA ALA A 297 -6.20 -26.42 -12.21
C ALA A 297 -6.98 -25.35 -13.02
N MET A 298 -6.43 -24.98 -14.18
CA MET A 298 -7.10 -24.07 -15.11
C MET A 298 -8.48 -24.64 -15.50
N ALA A 299 -9.53 -23.82 -15.38
CA ALA A 299 -10.88 -24.21 -15.77
C ALA A 299 -11.02 -24.33 -17.30
N GLY A 300 -12.02 -25.09 -17.75
CA GLY A 300 -12.53 -24.97 -19.13
C GLY A 300 -13.18 -23.60 -19.36
N ALA A 301 -13.40 -23.23 -20.62
CA ALA A 301 -14.09 -21.98 -20.96
C ALA A 301 -15.60 -22.21 -21.15
N ALA A 302 -16.43 -21.50 -20.40
CA ALA A 302 -17.90 -21.52 -20.56
C ALA A 302 -18.37 -20.60 -21.69
N ALA A 303 -19.55 -20.88 -22.25
CA ALA A 303 -20.20 -19.94 -23.16
C ALA A 303 -20.65 -18.68 -22.40
N LEU A 304 -20.15 -17.51 -22.78
CA LEU A 304 -20.50 -16.24 -22.14
C LEU A 304 -21.95 -15.81 -22.44
N ALA A 305 -22.52 -16.22 -23.57
CA ALA A 305 -23.93 -16.00 -23.88
C ALA A 305 -24.82 -16.87 -22.98
N GLY A 306 -25.80 -16.25 -22.31
CA GLY A 306 -26.78 -16.92 -21.45
C GLY A 306 -26.37 -17.07 -19.98
N ASN A 307 -25.08 -17.16 -19.68
CA ASN A 307 -24.58 -17.25 -18.30
C ASN A 307 -24.46 -15.88 -17.58
N GLY A 308 -24.70 -14.78 -18.28
CA GLY A 308 -24.49 -13.41 -17.79
C GLY A 308 -24.33 -12.42 -18.93
N ASN A 309 -23.87 -11.22 -18.62
CA ASN A 309 -23.63 -10.14 -19.58
C ASN A 309 -22.37 -9.34 -19.22
N PHE A 310 -21.73 -8.74 -20.22
CA PHE A 310 -20.78 -7.65 -19.99
C PHE A 310 -21.50 -6.39 -19.50
N VAL A 311 -20.82 -5.60 -18.68
CA VAL A 311 -21.40 -4.46 -17.95
C VAL A 311 -20.53 -3.21 -18.15
N ALA A 312 -21.17 -2.11 -18.56
CA ALA A 312 -20.58 -0.78 -18.48
C ALA A 312 -20.62 -0.31 -17.02
N VAL A 313 -19.52 0.24 -16.52
CA VAL A 313 -19.35 0.65 -15.12
C VAL A 313 -19.09 2.15 -15.09
N THR A 314 -20.06 2.92 -14.59
CA THR A 314 -20.06 4.38 -14.49
C THR A 314 -18.70 4.95 -14.07
N GLY A 315 -18.07 5.72 -14.95
CA GLY A 315 -16.79 6.39 -14.69
C GLY A 315 -15.54 5.49 -14.76
N TYR A 316 -15.66 4.18 -14.93
CA TYR A 316 -14.55 3.21 -15.01
C TYR A 316 -14.50 2.43 -16.34
N LYS A 317 -15.65 2.18 -16.97
CA LYS A 317 -15.80 1.49 -18.26
C LYS A 317 -17.07 1.94 -18.97
N GLU A 318 -16.95 2.61 -20.13
CA GLU A 318 -18.10 3.15 -20.86
C GLU A 318 -18.88 2.11 -21.68
N VAL A 319 -18.22 1.10 -22.23
CA VAL A 319 -18.84 0.07 -23.08
C VAL A 319 -19.18 -1.19 -22.30
N ALA A 320 -20.35 -1.77 -22.57
CA ALA A 320 -20.79 -3.07 -22.04
C ALA A 320 -20.26 -4.23 -22.91
N ASP A 321 -18.96 -4.19 -23.23
CA ASP A 321 -18.27 -5.16 -24.10
C ASP A 321 -16.76 -5.17 -23.79
N VAL A 322 -16.01 -6.14 -24.33
CA VAL A 322 -14.56 -6.30 -24.12
C VAL A 322 -13.75 -5.32 -24.97
N ILE A 323 -12.70 -4.74 -24.38
CA ILE A 323 -11.69 -3.94 -25.09
C ILE A 323 -10.30 -4.55 -24.91
N ALA A 324 -9.39 -4.25 -25.84
CA ALA A 324 -7.99 -4.66 -25.73
C ALA A 324 -7.24 -3.81 -24.68
N GLY A 325 -6.25 -4.41 -24.04
CA GLY A 325 -5.37 -3.75 -23.07
C GLY A 325 -4.22 -2.98 -23.70
N THR A 326 -3.69 -2.02 -22.94
CA THR A 326 -2.65 -1.10 -23.39
C THR A 326 -1.25 -1.60 -23.00
N SER A 327 -0.32 -1.64 -23.96
CA SER A 327 1.05 -2.12 -23.72
C SER A 327 1.82 -1.14 -22.83
N TYR A 328 2.18 -1.58 -21.62
CA TYR A 328 2.84 -0.74 -20.62
C TYR A 328 4.26 -0.33 -21.06
N GLY A 329 4.56 0.96 -20.90
CA GLY A 329 5.80 1.60 -21.37
C GLY A 329 5.67 2.27 -22.74
N THR A 330 4.50 2.15 -23.40
CA THR A 330 4.15 2.94 -24.59
C THR A 330 3.43 4.24 -24.19
N SER A 331 3.39 5.22 -25.10
CA SER A 331 2.70 6.50 -24.89
C SER A 331 1.22 6.35 -24.54
N GLN A 332 0.56 5.34 -25.11
CA GLN A 332 -0.84 5.02 -24.82
C GLN A 332 -1.05 4.65 -23.36
N SER A 333 -0.07 4.02 -22.71
CA SER A 333 -0.18 3.62 -21.30
C SER A 333 -0.05 4.81 -20.32
N GLY A 334 0.38 5.98 -20.81
CA GLY A 334 0.69 7.15 -19.97
C GLY A 334 2.07 7.12 -19.32
N TYR A 335 2.76 5.97 -19.34
CA TYR A 335 4.10 5.78 -18.81
C TYR A 335 5.10 5.61 -19.96
N VAL A 336 6.09 6.49 -20.05
CA VAL A 336 7.14 6.46 -21.08
C VAL A 336 8.53 6.62 -20.46
N ALA A 337 9.56 6.10 -21.14
CA ALA A 337 10.95 6.27 -20.71
C ALA A 337 11.33 7.76 -20.74
N THR A 338 12.06 8.22 -19.73
CA THR A 338 12.44 9.63 -19.59
C THR A 338 13.44 10.04 -20.67
N THR A 339 13.13 11.12 -21.41
CA THR A 339 14.01 11.69 -22.45
C THR A 339 14.87 12.87 -21.96
N ALA A 340 14.61 13.37 -20.75
CA ALA A 340 15.35 14.49 -20.16
C ALA A 340 16.80 14.07 -19.80
N PRO A 341 17.84 14.74 -20.34
CA PRO A 341 19.24 14.26 -20.25
C PRO A 341 19.79 14.03 -18.84
N ALA A 342 19.23 14.69 -17.81
CA ALA A 342 19.64 14.53 -16.42
C ALA A 342 19.42 13.10 -15.88
N PHE A 343 18.52 12.32 -16.49
CA PHE A 343 18.19 10.95 -16.07
C PHE A 343 18.79 9.86 -16.99
N ASN A 344 19.69 10.25 -17.92
CA ASN A 344 20.34 9.31 -18.83
C ASN A 344 21.05 8.18 -18.09
N GLY A 345 20.78 6.94 -18.49
CA GLY A 345 21.37 5.74 -17.89
C GLY A 345 20.72 5.28 -16.57
N LEU A 346 19.70 5.97 -16.05
CA LEU A 346 19.05 5.63 -14.77
C LEU A 346 17.81 4.72 -14.90
N ASN A 347 17.50 4.21 -16.10
CA ASN A 347 16.32 3.37 -16.39
C ASN A 347 14.98 3.95 -15.90
N THR A 348 14.82 5.27 -16.05
CA THR A 348 13.67 6.01 -15.52
C THR A 348 12.52 6.12 -16.50
N PHE A 349 11.32 6.16 -15.94
CA PHE A 349 10.05 6.45 -16.61
C PHE A 349 9.36 7.65 -15.96
N THR A 350 8.53 8.34 -16.72
CA THR A 350 7.69 9.45 -16.26
C THR A 350 6.26 9.34 -16.80
N LEU A 351 5.37 10.17 -16.27
CA LEU A 351 3.97 10.29 -16.68
C LEU A 351 3.83 11.34 -17.78
N ILE A 352 3.00 11.08 -18.79
CA ILE A 352 2.61 12.06 -19.82
C ILE A 352 1.10 12.36 -19.78
N THR A 353 0.71 13.50 -20.35
CA THR A 353 -0.68 14.00 -20.38
C THR A 353 -1.39 13.74 -21.71
N ASN A 354 -0.64 13.57 -22.81
CA ASN A 354 -1.15 13.34 -24.16
C ASN A 354 -0.44 12.14 -24.81
N PRO A 355 -1.15 11.05 -25.19
CA PRO A 355 -0.51 9.85 -25.74
C PRO A 355 0.02 10.04 -27.18
N ALA A 356 -0.27 11.17 -27.83
CA ALA A 356 0.32 11.58 -29.10
C ALA A 356 1.62 12.40 -28.94
N ASP A 357 2.03 12.74 -27.71
CA ASP A 357 3.21 13.56 -27.44
C ASP A 357 3.96 13.10 -26.18
N ASN A 358 5.07 12.39 -26.38
CA ASN A 358 5.96 11.95 -25.30
C ASN A 358 6.69 13.10 -24.56
N THR A 359 6.64 14.33 -25.09
CA THR A 359 7.20 15.52 -24.40
C THR A 359 6.19 16.19 -23.46
N SER A 360 4.92 15.77 -23.47
CA SER A 360 3.83 16.26 -22.61
C SER A 360 3.91 15.75 -21.16
N VAL A 361 5.13 15.68 -20.62
CA VAL A 361 5.45 15.20 -19.27
C VAL A 361 4.61 15.95 -18.24
N ARG A 362 3.91 15.19 -17.39
CA ARG A 362 2.93 15.72 -16.43
C ARG A 362 3.58 16.43 -15.24
N PHE A 363 4.65 15.86 -14.71
CA PHE A 363 5.38 16.36 -13.55
C PHE A 363 6.89 16.39 -13.83
N PRO A 364 7.36 17.19 -14.81
CA PRO A 364 8.77 17.44 -14.99
C PRO A 364 9.30 18.21 -13.77
N PRO A 365 10.62 18.20 -13.49
CA PRO A 365 11.18 19.05 -12.45
C PRO A 365 10.84 20.53 -12.72
N THR A 366 10.20 21.20 -11.78
CA THR A 366 9.88 22.64 -11.79
C THR A 366 10.45 23.32 -10.54
N ALA A 367 10.37 24.66 -10.48
CA ALA A 367 10.67 25.42 -9.27
C ALA A 367 9.37 25.71 -8.51
N GLY A 368 9.40 25.49 -7.19
CA GLY A 368 8.39 26.01 -6.25
C GLY A 368 8.88 27.29 -5.57
N ALA A 369 8.09 27.84 -4.65
CA ALA A 369 8.41 29.11 -3.98
C ALA A 369 9.77 29.10 -3.23
N ASN A 370 10.18 27.95 -2.68
CA ASN A 370 11.40 27.81 -1.87
C ASN A 370 12.40 26.75 -2.39
N LEU A 371 12.06 26.04 -3.46
CA LEU A 371 12.88 24.99 -4.09
C LEU A 371 13.09 25.31 -5.57
N THR A 372 14.35 25.43 -5.99
CA THR A 372 14.68 25.68 -7.40
C THR A 372 14.51 24.42 -8.25
N GLN A 373 14.28 24.60 -9.55
CA GLN A 373 14.20 23.50 -10.51
C GLN A 373 15.44 22.59 -10.49
N ALA A 374 16.62 23.18 -10.31
CA ALA A 374 17.88 22.44 -10.22
C ALA A 374 17.95 21.56 -8.97
N GLU A 375 17.48 22.07 -7.82
CA GLU A 375 17.38 21.30 -6.58
C GLU A 375 16.41 20.13 -6.72
N VAL A 376 15.18 20.38 -7.20
CA VAL A 376 14.17 19.34 -7.42
C VAL A 376 14.68 18.26 -8.38
N GLN A 377 15.27 18.66 -9.51
CA GLN A 377 15.83 17.71 -10.47
C GLN A 377 16.93 16.84 -9.84
N ASN A 378 17.85 17.41 -9.06
CA ASN A 378 18.96 16.64 -8.48
C ASN A 378 18.52 15.77 -7.31
N ILE A 379 17.50 16.16 -6.53
CA ILE A 379 16.86 15.28 -5.55
C ILE A 379 16.29 14.02 -6.25
N LEU A 380 15.57 14.20 -7.36
CA LEU A 380 15.01 13.08 -8.13
C LEU A 380 16.12 12.22 -8.76
N VAL A 381 17.13 12.83 -9.39
CA VAL A 381 18.27 12.14 -10.02
C VAL A 381 19.07 11.31 -9.01
N GLU A 382 19.39 11.88 -7.85
CA GLU A 382 20.13 11.15 -6.81
C GLU A 382 19.28 10.05 -6.16
N GLY A 383 17.98 10.29 -5.91
CA GLY A 383 17.04 9.24 -5.51
C GLY A 383 17.08 8.03 -6.46
N MET A 384 17.02 8.27 -7.77
CA MET A 384 17.12 7.18 -8.77
C MET A 384 18.50 6.51 -8.81
N LYS A 385 19.60 7.24 -8.58
CA LYS A 385 20.94 6.64 -8.43
C LYS A 385 21.06 5.75 -7.19
N ILE A 386 20.39 6.12 -6.09
CA ILE A 386 20.34 5.31 -4.87
C ILE A 386 19.49 4.06 -5.12
N ALA A 387 18.31 4.18 -5.72
CA ALA A 387 17.43 3.06 -6.07
C ALA A 387 18.15 2.01 -6.94
N ASN A 388 18.84 2.46 -8.00
CA ASN A 388 19.62 1.60 -8.90
C ASN A 388 20.84 0.90 -8.23
N ARG A 389 21.28 1.38 -7.06
CA ARG A 389 22.30 0.71 -6.22
C ARG A 389 21.70 -0.12 -5.09
N ALA A 390 20.49 0.22 -4.64
CA ALA A 390 19.85 -0.34 -3.47
C ALA A 390 19.50 -1.81 -3.67
N ARG A 391 19.76 -2.62 -2.64
CA ARG A 391 19.31 -4.01 -2.59
C ARG A 391 17.81 -4.04 -2.33
N ALA A 392 17.05 -4.53 -3.31
CA ALA A 392 15.63 -4.77 -3.13
C ALA A 392 15.37 -5.74 -1.97
N GLN A 393 14.34 -5.45 -1.17
CA GLN A 393 13.83 -6.36 -0.13
C GLN A 393 12.81 -7.34 -0.73
N ILE A 394 11.96 -6.86 -1.63
CA ILE A 394 10.78 -7.61 -2.08
C ILE A 394 10.89 -8.18 -3.49
N ARG A 395 12.06 -8.13 -4.14
CA ARG A 395 12.25 -8.54 -5.54
C ARG A 395 13.18 -9.74 -5.67
N ASN A 396 12.74 -10.75 -6.42
CA ASN A 396 13.57 -11.86 -6.89
C ASN A 396 13.95 -11.64 -8.36
N PRO A 397 15.16 -12.04 -8.81
CA PRO A 397 16.22 -12.67 -8.03
C PRO A 397 16.89 -11.68 -7.04
N LEU A 398 17.39 -12.22 -5.93
CA LEU A 398 18.10 -11.45 -4.91
C LEU A 398 19.32 -10.73 -5.51
N GLY A 399 19.56 -9.50 -5.09
CA GLY A 399 20.57 -8.61 -5.71
C GLY A 399 20.05 -7.77 -6.87
N SER A 400 18.74 -7.85 -7.17
CA SER A 400 18.05 -6.87 -8.01
C SER A 400 18.13 -5.45 -7.40
N PRO A 401 18.13 -4.38 -8.24
CA PRO A 401 17.92 -3.02 -7.77
C PRO A 401 16.48 -2.84 -7.23
N ALA A 402 16.31 -1.86 -6.34
CA ALA A 402 14.99 -1.43 -5.89
C ALA A 402 14.26 -0.64 -6.99
N GLU A 403 13.00 -0.97 -7.25
CA GLU A 403 12.20 -0.29 -8.29
C GLU A 403 11.11 0.57 -7.64
N VAL A 404 11.28 1.89 -7.65
CA VAL A 404 10.46 2.86 -6.88
C VAL A 404 9.95 4.02 -7.71
N THR A 405 8.89 4.69 -7.24
CA THR A 405 8.58 6.08 -7.63
C THR A 405 9.14 7.05 -6.62
N VAL A 406 9.75 8.15 -7.08
CA VAL A 406 10.21 9.29 -6.28
C VAL A 406 9.45 10.54 -6.71
N SER A 407 8.90 11.28 -5.74
CA SER A 407 8.18 12.53 -5.98
C SER A 407 8.60 13.61 -4.98
N VAL A 408 8.69 14.86 -5.43
CA VAL A 408 8.96 16.04 -4.60
C VAL A 408 7.75 16.97 -4.65
N VAL A 409 7.35 17.50 -3.51
CA VAL A 409 6.28 18.50 -3.35
C VAL A 409 6.82 19.78 -2.68
N ASP A 410 6.14 20.90 -2.91
CA ASP A 410 6.45 22.19 -2.26
C ASP A 410 5.75 22.37 -0.91
N LEU A 411 5.55 23.62 -0.47
CA LEU A 411 4.87 23.95 0.78
C LEU A 411 3.35 23.91 0.70
N ASP A 412 2.75 23.98 -0.48
CA ASP A 412 1.30 23.89 -0.65
C ASP A 412 0.87 22.44 -0.92
N GLY A 413 1.83 21.57 -1.22
CA GLY A 413 1.64 20.16 -1.52
C GLY A 413 1.54 19.89 -3.03
N ASP A 414 1.86 20.88 -3.87
CA ASP A 414 1.90 20.74 -5.32
C ASP A 414 3.16 19.96 -5.75
N ILE A 415 3.01 19.12 -6.78
CA ILE A 415 4.05 18.20 -7.22
C ILE A 415 5.05 18.95 -8.11
N LEU A 416 6.23 19.26 -7.56
CA LEU A 416 7.33 19.90 -8.29
C LEU A 416 8.08 18.94 -9.22
N GLY A 417 7.88 17.62 -9.08
CA GLY A 417 8.39 16.65 -10.04
C GLY A 417 8.21 15.20 -9.58
N LEU A 418 8.05 14.30 -10.54
CA LEU A 418 7.88 12.86 -10.31
C LEU A 418 8.64 12.03 -11.36
N VAL A 419 9.41 11.06 -10.89
CA VAL A 419 10.12 10.08 -11.73
C VAL A 419 10.06 8.71 -11.06
N ARG A 420 10.19 7.63 -11.84
CA ARG A 420 10.18 6.26 -11.29
C ARG A 420 11.05 5.29 -12.07
N SER A 421 11.41 4.17 -11.44
CA SER A 421 12.04 3.04 -12.12
C SER A 421 11.07 2.36 -13.12
N SER A 422 11.62 1.67 -14.12
CA SER A 422 10.88 1.09 -15.24
C SER A 422 9.81 0.04 -14.88
N ASP A 423 9.97 -0.65 -13.76
CA ASP A 423 9.17 -1.78 -13.30
C ASP A 423 8.54 -1.53 -11.91
N ALA A 424 8.73 -0.33 -11.35
CA ALA A 424 8.21 0.06 -10.03
C ALA A 424 6.71 -0.25 -9.91
N PRO A 425 6.24 -0.92 -8.83
CA PRO A 425 4.82 -1.19 -8.61
C PRO A 425 3.97 0.07 -8.78
N ILE A 426 2.92 -0.01 -9.60
CA ILE A 426 2.16 1.17 -10.07
C ILE A 426 1.49 1.90 -8.90
N PHE A 427 1.12 1.18 -7.83
CA PHE A 427 0.54 1.78 -6.62
C PHE A 427 1.44 2.87 -6.01
N GLY A 428 2.76 2.69 -6.12
CA GLY A 428 3.78 3.62 -5.64
C GLY A 428 3.70 5.01 -6.27
N THR A 429 3.04 5.17 -7.42
CA THR A 429 2.90 6.46 -8.10
C THR A 429 2.08 7.48 -7.30
N ASP A 430 0.99 7.05 -6.67
CA ASP A 430 0.12 7.88 -5.82
C ASP A 430 0.67 7.91 -4.38
N VAL A 431 1.17 6.76 -3.89
CA VAL A 431 1.72 6.61 -2.54
C VAL A 431 2.98 7.45 -2.32
N SER A 432 3.88 7.60 -3.29
CA SER A 432 5.05 8.47 -3.12
C SER A 432 4.63 9.92 -2.84
N VAL A 433 3.60 10.41 -3.54
CA VAL A 433 3.03 11.75 -3.31
C VAL A 433 2.34 11.81 -1.95
N GLN A 434 1.53 10.80 -1.58
CA GLN A 434 0.91 10.72 -0.25
C GLN A 434 1.94 10.76 0.88
N LYS A 435 3.06 10.03 0.76
CA LYS A 435 4.17 10.03 1.74
C LYS A 435 4.84 11.40 1.85
N ALA A 436 5.12 12.06 0.72
CA ALA A 436 5.70 13.41 0.69
C ALA A 436 4.78 14.41 1.40
N ARG A 437 3.50 14.41 1.01
CA ARG A 437 2.42 15.21 1.59
C ARG A 437 2.23 14.98 3.08
N SER A 438 2.30 13.73 3.54
CA SER A 438 2.21 13.39 4.97
C SER A 438 3.36 13.98 5.78
N ALA A 439 4.59 13.79 5.31
CA ALA A 439 5.78 14.35 5.97
C ALA A 439 5.78 15.88 5.95
N LEU A 440 5.30 16.51 4.87
CA LEU A 440 5.08 17.95 4.78
C LEU A 440 4.09 18.47 5.82
N SER A 441 2.87 17.91 5.85
CA SER A 441 1.78 18.40 6.70
C SER A 441 2.15 18.37 8.17
N PHE A 442 2.68 17.26 8.67
CA PHE A 442 3.02 17.10 10.09
C PHE A 442 4.24 17.93 10.51
N SER A 443 5.14 18.26 9.58
CA SER A 443 6.30 19.12 9.82
C SER A 443 5.99 20.62 9.70
N SER A 444 4.78 20.99 9.29
CA SER A 444 4.40 22.38 9.04
C SER A 444 4.02 23.13 10.32
N ALA A 445 4.34 24.42 10.37
CA ALA A 445 3.78 25.34 11.37
C ALA A 445 2.24 25.46 11.26
N GLU A 446 1.67 25.10 10.11
CA GLU A 446 0.23 25.08 9.84
C GLU A 446 -0.44 23.73 10.15
N ALA A 447 0.27 22.73 10.68
CA ALA A 447 -0.27 21.36 10.80
C ALA A 447 -1.62 21.29 11.54
N LEU A 448 -1.77 22.00 12.67
CA LEU A 448 -3.04 22.12 13.39
C LEU A 448 -4.15 22.79 12.56
N THR A 449 -3.80 23.77 11.71
CA THR A 449 -4.74 24.41 10.78
C THR A 449 -5.15 23.45 9.67
N ASP A 450 -4.21 22.72 9.07
CA ASP A 450 -4.51 21.70 8.05
C ASP A 450 -5.41 20.59 8.61
N PHE A 451 -5.17 20.15 9.85
CA PHE A 451 -6.02 19.16 10.55
C PHE A 451 -7.44 19.66 10.84
N THR A 452 -7.59 20.93 11.23
CA THR A 452 -8.89 21.51 11.62
C THR A 452 -9.69 22.08 10.45
N ALA A 453 -9.04 22.37 9.32
CA ALA A 453 -9.70 22.86 8.11
C ALA A 453 -10.50 21.78 7.36
N ILE A 454 -10.04 20.52 7.39
CA ILE A 454 -10.70 19.39 6.73
C ILE A 454 -12.01 19.04 7.47
N ASP A 455 -13.06 18.77 6.70
CA ASP A 455 -14.39 18.32 7.15
C ASP A 455 -14.94 19.12 8.35
N ALA A 456 -14.81 20.45 8.26
CA ALA A 456 -15.31 21.43 9.23
C ALA A 456 -14.89 21.18 10.70
N GLY A 457 -13.75 20.55 10.92
CA GLY A 457 -13.21 20.27 12.26
C GLY A 457 -13.64 18.93 12.88
N ASN A 458 -14.30 18.04 12.12
CA ASN A 458 -14.64 16.69 12.57
C ASN A 458 -13.41 15.88 13.04
N HIS A 459 -12.19 16.24 12.59
CA HIS A 459 -10.93 15.60 12.98
C HIS A 459 -10.24 16.24 14.20
N ALA A 460 -10.82 17.27 14.84
CA ALA A 460 -10.20 17.96 15.99
C ALA A 460 -9.87 17.02 17.17
N ALA A 461 -10.56 15.88 17.28
CA ALA A 461 -10.22 14.82 18.24
C ALA A 461 -8.81 14.25 18.03
N PHE A 462 -8.37 14.04 16.78
CA PHE A 462 -7.03 13.55 16.46
C PHE A 462 -5.95 14.61 16.73
N ALA A 463 -6.24 15.89 16.49
CA ALA A 463 -5.34 16.99 16.85
C ALA A 463 -5.15 17.10 18.38
N ASN A 464 -6.25 17.08 19.14
CA ASN A 464 -6.21 17.07 20.61
C ASN A 464 -5.47 15.85 21.16
N ALA A 465 -5.61 14.68 20.52
CA ALA A 465 -4.85 13.49 20.88
C ALA A 465 -3.35 13.68 20.62
N MET A 466 -2.96 14.17 19.43
CA MET A 466 -1.55 14.45 19.08
C MET A 466 -0.88 15.45 20.03
N ASP A 467 -1.61 16.48 20.49
CA ASP A 467 -1.07 17.48 21.41
C ASP A 467 -0.94 16.96 22.86
N THR A 468 -1.76 15.97 23.27
CA THR A 468 -1.75 15.42 24.64
C THR A 468 -1.00 14.10 24.80
N PHE A 469 -0.58 13.45 23.71
CA PHE A 469 0.05 12.14 23.74
C PHE A 469 1.51 12.14 24.20
N PHE A 470 2.27 13.19 23.92
CA PHE A 470 3.72 13.21 24.15
C PHE A 470 4.08 13.79 25.52
N THR A 471 5.01 13.13 26.21
CA THR A 471 5.44 13.55 27.55
C THR A 471 6.26 14.84 27.47
N GLY A 472 5.82 15.88 28.20
CA GLY A 472 6.55 17.14 28.32
C GLY A 472 6.44 18.08 27.11
N GLN A 473 5.57 17.79 26.14
CA GLN A 473 5.27 18.67 25.02
C GLN A 473 3.87 19.28 25.19
N ALA A 474 3.71 20.56 24.84
CA ALA A 474 2.43 21.26 24.97
C ALA A 474 1.58 21.22 23.68
N SER A 475 2.21 20.97 22.53
CA SER A 475 1.57 20.70 21.25
C SER A 475 2.62 20.11 20.30
N SER A 476 2.20 19.20 19.42
CA SER A 476 3.07 18.55 18.42
C SER A 476 2.76 18.94 16.97
N LEU A 477 1.60 19.54 16.70
CA LEU A 477 1.14 19.94 15.36
C LEU A 477 1.40 21.44 15.06
N ASN A 478 2.62 21.89 15.32
CA ASN A 478 3.01 23.30 15.28
C ASN A 478 4.35 23.58 14.58
N GLY A 479 4.89 22.60 13.85
CA GLY A 479 6.17 22.72 13.12
C GLY A 479 7.43 22.77 13.99
N SER A 480 7.33 22.64 15.33
CA SER A 480 8.50 22.60 16.23
C SER A 480 9.30 21.30 16.16
N LYS A 481 8.79 20.28 15.45
CA LYS A 481 9.45 19.01 15.15
C LYS A 481 9.21 18.64 13.69
N ALA A 482 10.26 18.17 13.01
CA ALA A 482 10.14 17.51 11.73
C ALA A 482 9.59 16.08 11.90
N PHE A 483 8.61 15.69 11.07
CA PHE A 483 7.99 14.37 11.06
C PHE A 483 8.21 13.67 9.71
N SER A 484 8.77 12.46 9.75
CA SER A 484 8.80 11.55 8.60
C SER A 484 7.53 10.70 8.54
N ALA A 485 7.27 10.07 7.39
CA ALA A 485 6.18 9.11 7.24
C ALA A 485 6.33 7.89 8.18
N ARG A 486 7.56 7.55 8.61
CA ARG A 486 7.82 6.53 9.65
C ARG A 486 7.35 6.98 11.03
N ALA A 487 7.70 8.20 11.43
CA ALA A 487 7.29 8.75 12.73
C ALA A 487 5.77 8.90 12.83
N ILE A 488 5.12 9.34 11.75
CA ILE A 488 3.65 9.39 11.62
C ILE A 488 3.06 7.97 11.73
N GLY A 489 3.66 6.99 11.05
CA GLY A 489 3.26 5.59 11.12
C GLY A 489 3.33 5.00 12.53
N ASN A 490 4.34 5.37 13.33
CA ASN A 490 4.43 4.94 14.73
C ASN A 490 3.22 5.41 15.56
N VAL A 491 2.77 6.66 15.40
CA VAL A 491 1.60 7.19 16.12
C VAL A 491 0.24 6.86 15.48
N HIS A 492 0.24 6.10 14.38
CA HIS A 492 -0.96 5.55 13.72
C HIS A 492 -1.20 4.05 14.04
N ARG A 493 -0.46 3.46 14.98
CA ARG A 493 -0.67 2.06 15.38
C ARG A 493 -1.83 1.89 16.37
N PRO A 494 -2.61 0.79 16.30
CA PRO A 494 -3.69 0.50 17.26
C PRO A 494 -3.16 0.01 18.61
N TYR A 495 -1.89 -0.38 18.66
CA TYR A 495 -1.05 -0.60 19.83
C TYR A 495 0.20 0.29 19.72
N PHE A 496 0.57 1.01 20.77
CA PHE A 496 1.79 1.83 20.82
C PHE A 496 2.64 1.45 22.05
N PRO A 497 3.84 0.87 21.87
CA PRO A 497 4.53 0.61 20.60
C PRO A 497 3.90 -0.41 19.65
N ASP A 498 4.38 -0.36 18.40
CA ASP A 498 3.94 -1.21 17.29
C ASP A 498 4.06 -2.71 17.62
N GLY A 499 2.92 -3.40 17.70
CA GLY A 499 2.82 -4.82 18.04
C GLY A 499 2.68 -5.14 19.53
N GLU A 500 2.84 -4.18 20.43
CA GLU A 500 2.83 -4.43 21.89
C GLU A 500 1.41 -4.54 22.45
N VAL A 501 0.90 -5.77 22.52
CA VAL A 501 -0.47 -6.06 22.96
C VAL A 501 -0.74 -5.59 24.39
N GLY A 502 -1.82 -4.81 24.55
CA GLY A 502 -2.28 -4.29 25.84
C GLY A 502 -1.76 -2.88 26.16
N THR A 503 -0.92 -2.30 25.30
CA THR A 503 -0.56 -0.89 25.34
C THR A 503 -1.71 0.03 24.86
N PRO A 504 -1.63 1.35 25.11
CA PRO A 504 -2.57 2.32 24.54
C PRO A 504 -2.54 2.35 23.00
N THR A 505 -3.61 2.85 22.39
CA THR A 505 -3.62 3.19 20.96
C THR A 505 -2.75 4.42 20.69
N GLY A 506 -2.10 4.47 19.52
CA GLY A 506 -1.51 5.70 19.00
C GLY A 506 -2.57 6.78 18.73
N PRO A 507 -2.23 8.08 18.85
CA PRO A 507 -3.20 9.18 18.83
C PRO A 507 -3.87 9.42 17.48
N LEU A 508 -3.36 8.85 16.37
CA LEU A 508 -3.98 8.93 15.06
C LEU A 508 -4.81 7.68 14.69
N SER A 509 -4.67 6.59 15.45
CA SER A 509 -5.36 5.33 15.18
C SER A 509 -6.78 5.33 15.75
N SER A 510 -7.65 4.48 15.19
CA SER A 510 -8.82 4.01 15.93
C SER A 510 -8.40 3.08 17.08
N PRO A 511 -9.06 3.12 18.26
CA PRO A 511 -8.79 2.18 19.34
C PRO A 511 -9.04 0.74 18.89
N ILE A 512 -8.19 -0.21 19.29
CA ILE A 512 -8.23 -1.61 18.83
C ILE A 512 -9.62 -2.28 18.92
N SER A 513 -10.46 -1.91 19.90
CA SER A 513 -11.82 -2.43 20.06
C SER A 513 -12.84 -1.98 19.00
N GLN A 514 -12.47 -1.02 18.15
CA GLN A 514 -13.25 -0.51 17.00
C GLN A 514 -12.41 -0.50 15.71
N TRP A 515 -11.16 -0.91 15.77
CA TRP A 515 -10.23 -0.89 14.65
C TRP A 515 -10.48 -2.09 13.72
N SER A 516 -10.26 -1.86 12.44
CA SER A 516 -10.02 -2.91 11.42
C SER A 516 -9.21 -2.29 10.28
N PRO A 517 -8.74 -3.06 9.29
CA PRO A 517 -8.19 -2.48 8.07
C PRO A 517 -9.22 -1.66 7.26
N PHE A 518 -10.51 -1.67 7.63
CA PHE A 518 -11.55 -0.78 7.10
C PHE A 518 -11.91 0.37 8.06
N ASN A 519 -11.30 0.45 9.24
CA ASN A 519 -11.40 1.57 10.17
C ASN A 519 -10.07 1.82 10.91
N VAL A 520 -9.05 2.29 10.19
CA VAL A 520 -7.71 2.49 10.77
C VAL A 520 -7.58 3.74 11.65
N GLY A 521 -8.43 4.76 11.47
CA GLY A 521 -8.30 6.08 12.13
C GLY A 521 -8.08 7.21 11.13
N PHE A 522 -7.25 8.21 11.49
CA PHE A 522 -7.12 9.50 10.80
C PHE A 522 -6.89 9.40 9.27
N GLN A 523 -6.04 8.48 8.81
CA GLN A 523 -5.73 8.28 7.38
C GLN A 523 -6.99 8.03 6.53
N LEU A 524 -7.87 7.14 6.99
CA LEU A 524 -9.16 6.92 6.33
C LEU A 524 -10.09 8.10 6.59
N ASN A 525 -10.16 8.57 7.84
CA ASN A 525 -11.19 9.52 8.27
C ASN A 525 -11.17 10.84 7.48
N ILE A 526 -10.00 11.32 7.03
CA ILE A 526 -9.92 12.52 6.15
C ILE A 526 -10.43 12.29 4.72
N VAL A 527 -10.45 11.04 4.22
CA VAL A 527 -10.86 10.72 2.83
C VAL A 527 -12.23 10.03 2.69
N THR A 528 -12.80 9.46 3.77
CA THR A 528 -14.03 8.63 3.70
C THR A 528 -15.16 9.31 2.91
N ASN A 529 -15.48 10.56 3.23
CA ASN A 529 -16.60 11.31 2.64
C ASN A 529 -16.43 11.46 1.11
N LYS A 530 -15.24 11.85 0.66
CA LYS A 530 -14.91 11.98 -0.77
C LYS A 530 -14.91 10.63 -1.47
N VAL A 531 -14.27 9.61 -0.90
CA VAL A 531 -14.20 8.26 -1.48
C VAL A 531 -15.61 7.70 -1.70
N LEU A 532 -16.46 7.71 -0.67
CA LEU A 532 -17.86 7.28 -0.78
C LEU A 532 -18.65 8.13 -1.78
N GLY A 533 -18.42 9.44 -1.82
CA GLY A 533 -19.02 10.35 -2.81
C GLY A 533 -18.65 10.05 -4.27
N THR A 534 -17.55 9.35 -4.53
CA THR A 534 -17.19 8.94 -5.91
C THR A 534 -17.85 7.66 -6.41
N LEU A 535 -18.50 6.86 -5.55
CA LEU A 535 -19.06 5.54 -5.92
C LEU A 535 -20.14 5.61 -7.00
N THR A 536 -20.79 6.78 -7.18
CA THR A 536 -21.80 7.04 -8.20
C THR A 536 -21.35 8.07 -9.25
N ALA A 537 -20.11 8.55 -9.19
CA ALA A 537 -19.63 9.66 -10.01
C ALA A 537 -19.31 9.26 -11.45
N THR A 538 -20.03 9.85 -12.41
CA THR A 538 -19.87 9.61 -13.86
C THR A 538 -18.60 10.24 -14.42
N THR A 539 -18.29 11.48 -14.03
CA THR A 539 -17.20 12.31 -14.56
C THR A 539 -16.59 13.18 -13.46
N ARG A 540 -15.35 13.67 -13.66
CA ARG A 540 -14.79 14.79 -12.88
C ARG A 540 -14.96 16.05 -13.73
N ALA A 541 -15.58 17.10 -13.17
CA ALA A 541 -15.90 18.34 -13.89
C ALA A 541 -14.68 19.21 -14.27
N ALA A 542 -13.45 18.75 -14.01
CA ALA A 542 -12.21 19.44 -14.31
C ALA A 542 -11.10 18.45 -14.70
N ASN A 543 -10.05 18.98 -15.34
CA ASN A 543 -8.85 18.26 -15.75
C ASN A 543 -8.14 17.61 -14.54
N GLN A 544 -7.82 16.31 -14.61
CA GLN A 544 -7.06 15.63 -13.53
C GLN A 544 -5.57 15.97 -13.53
N PHE A 545 -5.03 16.56 -14.58
CA PHE A 545 -3.63 17.00 -14.59
C PHE A 545 -3.41 18.29 -13.76
N SER A 546 -4.49 19.01 -13.43
CA SER A 546 -4.53 20.09 -12.44
C SER A 546 -5.99 20.32 -11.99
N PRO A 547 -6.48 19.53 -11.00
CA PRO A 547 -7.86 19.65 -10.53
C PRO A 547 -8.00 20.77 -9.49
N PRO A 548 -9.13 21.51 -9.45
CA PRO A 548 -9.42 22.43 -8.36
C PRO A 548 -9.57 21.70 -7.01
N ALA A 549 -8.97 22.29 -5.97
CA ALA A 549 -9.18 22.07 -4.54
C ALA A 549 -10.46 21.29 -4.15
N ALA A 550 -11.65 21.80 -4.47
CA ALA A 550 -12.92 21.21 -4.08
C ALA A 550 -13.19 19.77 -4.62
N LEU A 551 -12.41 19.30 -5.59
CA LEU A 551 -12.56 18.00 -6.26
C LEU A 551 -11.50 16.96 -5.86
N THR A 552 -10.67 17.23 -4.85
CA THR A 552 -9.62 16.33 -4.32
C THR A 552 -10.19 15.24 -3.38
N CYS A 553 -9.31 14.45 -2.73
CA CYS A 553 -9.71 13.42 -1.78
C CYS A 553 -10.06 13.89 -0.36
N VAL A 554 -9.99 15.18 -0.06
CA VAL A 554 -10.32 15.73 1.28
C VAL A 554 -11.33 16.86 1.16
N ASP A 555 -12.13 17.10 2.20
CA ASP A 555 -13.15 18.17 2.18
C ASP A 555 -12.53 19.55 2.48
N GLU A 556 -12.07 20.21 1.41
CA GLU A 556 -11.32 21.49 1.42
C GLU A 556 -12.14 22.74 1.78
N ALA A 557 -13.20 22.61 2.58
CA ALA A 557 -14.16 23.69 2.85
C ALA A 557 -13.57 24.94 3.51
N ASN A 558 -12.44 24.81 4.23
CA ASN A 558 -11.79 25.89 4.98
C ASN A 558 -10.33 26.14 4.56
N ILE A 559 -9.90 25.63 3.40
CA ILE A 559 -8.52 25.81 2.91
C ILE A 559 -8.36 27.21 2.29
N PRO A 560 -7.25 27.93 2.54
CA PRO A 560 -7.03 29.26 1.97
C PRO A 560 -7.15 29.28 0.44
N ALA A 561 -7.93 30.23 -0.08
CA ALA A 561 -8.21 30.32 -1.50
C ALA A 561 -6.93 30.54 -2.32
N GLY A 562 -6.66 29.63 -3.26
CA GLY A 562 -5.44 29.62 -4.08
C GLY A 562 -4.44 28.51 -3.72
N ARG A 563 -4.65 27.80 -2.59
CA ARG A 563 -3.87 26.62 -2.18
C ARG A 563 -4.63 25.33 -2.49
N GLN A 564 -3.93 24.23 -2.82
CA GLN A 564 -4.50 22.89 -2.71
C GLN A 564 -4.40 22.40 -1.25
N SER A 565 -5.07 21.30 -0.90
CA SER A 565 -4.73 20.63 0.36
C SER A 565 -3.37 19.94 0.28
N ARG A 566 -2.56 20.11 1.34
CA ARG A 566 -1.42 19.21 1.62
C ARG A 566 -1.84 17.73 1.74
N PHE A 567 -3.13 17.41 1.76
CA PHE A 567 -3.69 16.06 1.75
C PHE A 567 -4.59 15.78 0.52
N ALA A 568 -4.36 16.43 -0.63
CA ALA A 568 -5.24 16.33 -1.82
C ALA A 568 -5.44 14.90 -2.39
N ASN A 569 -4.53 13.94 -2.15
CA ASN A 569 -4.75 12.51 -2.41
C ASN A 569 -4.81 11.65 -1.15
N GLY A 570 -5.16 12.24 0.01
CA GLY A 570 -5.09 11.60 1.32
C GLY A 570 -3.68 11.66 1.93
N MET A 571 -3.35 10.66 2.74
CA MET A 571 -2.07 10.56 3.45
C MET A 571 -1.57 9.11 3.50
N GLN A 572 -0.29 8.91 3.81
CA GLN A 572 0.29 7.58 4.05
C GLN A 572 1.09 7.52 5.35
N ILE A 573 0.95 6.38 6.01
CA ILE A 573 1.37 6.10 7.40
C ILE A 573 2.42 4.98 7.49
N PHE A 574 3.23 4.81 6.45
CA PHE A 574 4.40 3.93 6.45
C PHE A 574 5.62 4.59 5.79
N PRO A 575 6.84 4.14 6.10
CA PRO A 575 8.10 4.85 5.82
C PRO A 575 8.34 5.19 4.34
N GLY A 576 9.28 6.12 4.08
CA GLY A 576 9.64 6.60 2.74
C GLY A 576 9.26 8.05 2.44
N GLY A 577 8.92 8.87 3.43
CA GLY A 577 8.56 10.28 3.24
C GLY A 577 9.25 11.19 4.24
N PHE A 578 9.83 12.30 3.77
CA PHE A 578 10.59 13.25 4.59
C PHE A 578 10.30 14.71 4.22
N PRO A 579 10.24 15.62 5.19
CA PRO A 579 10.26 17.06 4.93
C PRO A 579 11.62 17.48 4.40
N ILE A 580 11.67 18.55 3.60
CA ILE A 580 12.91 19.17 3.12
C ILE A 580 13.07 20.52 3.81
N TYR A 581 14.20 20.74 4.46
CA TYR A 581 14.55 21.97 5.17
C TYR A 581 15.76 22.65 4.54
N LYS A 582 15.82 23.99 4.57
CA LYS A 582 17.03 24.79 4.34
C LYS A 582 17.36 25.55 5.63
N GLY A 583 18.39 25.11 6.33
CA GLY A 583 18.57 25.50 7.73
C GLY A 583 17.43 24.93 8.57
N ASP A 584 16.71 25.78 9.30
CA ASP A 584 15.52 25.40 10.08
C ASP A 584 14.19 25.73 9.37
N THR A 585 14.24 26.31 8.16
CA THR A 585 13.05 26.64 7.37
C THR A 585 12.61 25.43 6.54
N LEU A 586 11.38 24.96 6.73
CA LEU A 586 10.73 23.98 5.85
C LEU A 586 10.53 24.58 4.45
N VAL A 587 10.83 23.83 3.38
CA VAL A 587 10.75 24.31 1.99
C VAL A 587 10.00 23.38 1.03
N GLY A 588 9.65 22.16 1.47
CA GLY A 588 8.91 21.16 0.70
C GLY A 588 9.01 19.78 1.35
N ALA A 589 8.74 18.72 0.59
CA ALA A 589 8.96 17.33 1.03
C ALA A 589 9.29 16.38 -0.13
N ILE A 590 9.92 15.25 0.21
CA ILE A 590 10.14 14.10 -0.67
C ILE A 590 9.28 12.92 -0.22
N GLY A 591 8.85 12.09 -1.16
CA GLY A 591 8.30 10.77 -0.89
C GLY A 591 8.73 9.75 -1.94
N VAL A 592 8.90 8.51 -1.49
CA VAL A 592 9.39 7.37 -2.26
C VAL A 592 8.51 6.16 -2.00
N SER A 593 8.13 5.42 -3.03
CA SER A 593 7.39 4.17 -2.85
C SER A 593 7.62 3.17 -3.98
N GLY A 594 7.95 1.92 -3.62
CA GLY A 594 7.85 0.78 -4.54
C GLY A 594 8.56 -0.50 -4.10
N ASP A 595 9.46 -0.45 -3.11
CA ASP A 595 10.18 -1.63 -2.61
C ASP A 595 9.89 -1.85 -1.10
N GLY A 596 10.83 -2.43 -0.35
CA GLY A 596 10.76 -2.47 1.11
C GLY A 596 10.75 -1.07 1.74
N VAL A 597 10.04 -0.91 2.85
CA VAL A 597 9.85 0.40 3.49
C VAL A 597 11.16 1.05 3.98
N ASP A 598 12.18 0.26 4.31
CA ASP A 598 13.51 0.77 4.66
C ASP A 598 14.31 1.21 3.42
N GLN A 599 14.13 0.54 2.26
CA GLN A 599 14.66 0.99 0.97
C GLN A 599 14.02 2.32 0.56
N ASP A 600 12.69 2.43 0.65
CA ASP A 600 11.97 3.68 0.39
C ASP A 600 12.51 4.82 1.29
N ASP A 601 12.71 4.56 2.59
CA ASP A 601 13.28 5.51 3.56
C ASP A 601 14.69 5.95 3.17
N MET A 602 15.58 4.99 2.87
CA MET A 602 16.96 5.26 2.47
C MET A 602 17.03 6.11 1.20
N ILE A 603 16.23 5.77 0.19
CA ILE A 603 16.19 6.47 -1.10
C ILE A 603 15.67 7.90 -0.92
N GLY A 604 14.64 8.09 -0.08
CA GLY A 604 14.10 9.41 0.24
C GLY A 604 15.10 10.29 1.00
N TYR A 605 15.64 9.76 2.09
CA TYR A 605 16.55 10.48 2.99
C TYR A 605 17.87 10.85 2.30
N LEU A 606 18.53 9.88 1.64
CA LEU A 606 19.79 10.14 0.93
C LEU A 606 19.57 10.89 -0.39
N GLY A 607 18.40 10.78 -1.02
CA GLY A 607 18.06 11.56 -2.22
C GLY A 607 18.10 13.07 -1.97
N VAL A 608 17.60 13.52 -0.81
CA VAL A 608 17.69 14.94 -0.40
C VAL A 608 19.14 15.34 -0.11
N ILE A 609 19.88 14.54 0.66
CA ILE A 609 21.27 14.85 1.06
C ILE A 609 22.20 14.92 -0.15
N ASN A 610 22.16 13.92 -1.03
CA ASN A 610 22.99 13.87 -2.23
C ASN A 610 22.53 14.91 -3.26
N GLY A 611 21.21 15.10 -3.43
CA GLY A 611 20.65 16.11 -4.32
C GLY A 611 21.04 17.54 -3.93
N ALA A 612 21.14 17.81 -2.62
CA ALA A 612 21.67 19.06 -2.08
C ALA A 612 23.16 19.24 -2.44
N ALA A 613 23.97 18.23 -2.15
CA ALA A 613 25.41 18.26 -2.43
C ALA A 613 25.73 18.42 -3.92
N ALA A 614 24.96 17.79 -4.81
CA ALA A 614 25.12 17.87 -6.26
C ALA A 614 24.92 19.29 -6.84
N VAL A 615 24.22 20.18 -6.13
CA VAL A 615 23.99 21.58 -6.54
C VAL A 615 24.56 22.62 -5.57
N GLY A 616 25.31 22.19 -4.54
CA GLY A 616 25.86 23.08 -3.51
C GLY A 616 24.81 23.74 -2.59
N SER A 617 23.64 23.13 -2.44
CA SER A 617 22.56 23.65 -1.59
C SER A 617 22.66 23.18 -0.14
N THR A 618 22.00 23.89 0.78
CA THR A 618 21.91 23.59 2.21
C THR A 618 20.73 22.68 2.58
N MET A 619 20.02 22.11 1.59
CA MET A 619 18.88 21.23 1.82
C MET A 619 19.22 20.00 2.67
N ARG A 620 18.32 19.65 3.58
CA ARG A 620 18.39 18.43 4.42
C ARG A 620 17.00 17.82 4.62
N PRO A 621 16.90 16.50 4.87
CA PRO A 621 15.65 15.85 5.24
C PRO A 621 15.21 16.09 6.72
N PHE A 622 15.76 17.12 7.38
CA PHE A 622 15.55 17.52 8.78
C PHE A 622 16.15 18.93 9.03
N PRO A 623 15.67 19.69 10.03
CA PRO A 623 16.17 21.04 10.33
C PRO A 623 17.61 21.02 10.90
N SER A 624 18.36 22.11 10.72
CA SER A 624 19.73 22.24 11.24
C SER A 624 19.87 22.20 12.77
N THR A 625 18.80 22.51 13.49
CA THR A 625 18.65 22.38 14.95
C THR A 625 18.36 20.95 15.42
N LEU A 626 18.21 20.00 14.49
CA LEU A 626 17.99 18.56 14.72
C LEU A 626 16.68 18.22 15.44
N LEU A 627 15.75 19.18 15.53
CA LEU A 627 14.44 19.04 16.13
C LEU A 627 13.54 18.13 15.28
N THR A 628 13.63 16.81 15.48
CA THR A 628 12.82 15.81 14.77
C THR A 628 11.97 14.97 15.72
N ALA A 629 10.97 14.28 15.16
CA ALA A 629 10.01 13.48 15.90
C ALA A 629 10.64 12.33 16.72
N ASN A 630 11.90 11.94 16.49
CA ASN A 630 12.60 10.96 17.34
C ASN A 630 12.89 11.46 18.76
N GLU A 631 12.80 12.77 19.02
CA GLU A 631 12.88 13.34 20.38
C GLU A 631 11.53 13.27 21.12
N LEU A 632 10.45 12.89 20.44
CA LEU A 632 9.12 12.73 21.02
C LEU A 632 8.96 11.31 21.58
N SER A 633 8.38 11.22 22.78
CA SER A 633 8.08 9.93 23.41
C SER A 633 6.80 9.96 24.25
N ASN A 634 6.24 8.77 24.45
CA ASN A 634 5.19 8.49 25.44
C ASN A 634 5.59 7.23 26.23
N SER A 635 5.36 7.24 27.55
CA SER A 635 5.72 6.15 28.47
C SER A 635 7.19 5.67 28.44
N GLY A 636 8.10 6.44 27.82
CA GLY A 636 9.52 6.07 27.63
C GLY A 636 9.87 5.66 26.19
N GLU A 637 8.87 5.46 25.34
CA GLU A 637 9.02 4.93 23.98
C GLU A 637 9.08 6.05 22.94
N PHE A 638 10.16 6.04 22.15
CA PHE A 638 10.51 7.11 21.19
C PHE A 638 10.13 6.76 19.75
N LEU A 639 9.77 7.77 18.95
CA LEU A 639 9.43 7.55 17.54
C LEU A 639 10.68 7.29 16.68
N LYS A 640 10.52 6.59 15.56
CA LYS A 640 11.60 6.33 14.59
C LYS A 640 11.52 7.35 13.45
N TYR A 641 12.56 8.17 13.28
CA TYR A 641 12.59 9.15 12.19
C TYR A 641 12.99 8.52 10.83
N VAL A 642 14.07 7.73 10.79
CA VAL A 642 14.58 7.08 9.58
C VAL A 642 15.13 5.69 9.92
N GLN A 643 15.01 4.73 9.01
CA GLN A 643 15.65 3.42 9.12
C GLN A 643 16.19 2.98 7.76
N CYS A 644 17.51 2.92 7.62
CA CYS A 644 18.17 2.32 6.45
C CYS A 644 18.20 0.79 6.56
N PRO A 645 18.10 0.05 5.44
CA PRO A 645 18.15 -1.40 5.43
C PRO A 645 19.56 -1.93 5.72
N GLN A 646 19.65 -3.16 6.24
CA GLN A 646 20.92 -3.85 6.45
C GLN A 646 21.47 -4.39 5.13
N THR A 647 22.78 -4.24 4.90
CA THR A 647 23.43 -4.46 3.59
C THR A 647 22.72 -3.70 2.46
N PRO A 648 22.64 -2.36 2.55
CA PRO A 648 21.77 -1.51 1.74
C PRO A 648 22.03 -1.56 0.24
N PHE A 649 23.24 -1.89 -0.20
CA PHE A 649 23.63 -1.82 -1.60
C PHE A 649 23.98 -3.18 -2.21
N ASN A 650 23.80 -3.28 -3.53
CA ASN A 650 24.26 -4.40 -4.35
C ASN A 650 25.74 -4.25 -4.73
N ASN A 651 26.27 -3.03 -4.74
CA ASN A 651 27.62 -2.70 -5.20
C ASN A 651 28.59 -2.22 -4.10
N SER A 652 28.22 -2.35 -2.81
CA SER A 652 29.07 -1.98 -1.68
C SER A 652 28.76 -2.79 -0.42
N SER A 653 29.71 -2.84 0.51
CA SER A 653 29.57 -3.42 1.86
C SER A 653 29.32 -2.37 2.95
N GLU A 654 29.10 -1.10 2.57
CA GLU A 654 28.66 -0.02 3.48
C GLU A 654 27.44 -0.45 4.33
N GLN A 655 27.35 0.06 5.56
CA GLN A 655 26.27 -0.20 6.52
C GLN A 655 25.92 1.11 7.23
N ASN A 656 24.72 1.20 7.82
CA ASN A 656 24.24 2.38 8.55
C ASN A 656 24.37 3.69 7.74
N VAL A 657 24.03 3.62 6.44
CA VAL A 657 24.32 4.67 5.46
C VAL A 657 23.44 5.92 5.58
N CYS A 658 22.32 5.82 6.28
CA CYS A 658 21.55 6.98 6.74
C CYS A 658 22.33 7.60 7.92
N PRO A 659 22.90 8.83 7.80
CA PRO A 659 23.38 9.54 8.99
C PRO A 659 22.22 9.74 9.97
N ALA A 660 22.52 9.82 11.27
CA ALA A 660 21.55 10.33 12.23
C ALA A 660 21.22 11.80 11.92
N PRO A 661 20.01 12.29 12.27
CA PRO A 661 19.74 13.72 12.37
C PRO A 661 20.79 14.43 13.24
#